data_AF-A0A651HYF3-F1
#
_entry.id   AF-A0A651HYF3-F1
#
_cell.length_a   1.000
_cell.length_b   1.000
_cell.length_c   1.000
_cell.angle_alpha   90.00
_cell.angle_beta   90.00
_cell.angle_gamma   90.00
#
_symmetry.space_group_name_H-M   'P 1'
#
loop_
_entity.id
_entity.type
_entity.pdbx_description
1 polymer ?
#
loop_
_entity_poly.entity_id
_entity_poly.type
_entity_poly.pdbx_seq_one_letter_code
_entity_poly.pdbx_strand_id
1 'polypeptide(L)'
;MKNFFLTEPFYGNRYPIIWGALFVVSFWMLFVSAKFYINDFAHHPQFAIFEEGFLQLFFAIVKETPDADKWFTTFFVLDFFFPLFIAALLYCYFKDNRSALSLRGIDFYPFSIGLLMAMVLSDYTENFLYILSLECSNFITSIEATERIKRILIHVALILALLVFYKTWLKGQLDNLLKIIKSSTLSILSILAIILLLTQMDQGSSLVIELFESPLNLGATLLMLIILALALSHHPSTFLFLHNREDDKLHGKWVMGKGFLDSWLVYFVKDSKSGDTGESNGVDELAKPIRYFIGAFLYFAFIYVLLFTYEKFIWNGFPATPLLLVLVGLKVVLLFFLSKRFKTRAKEGEGDDNTGDPTRKYPFYKAYLWSNFLLLLLFASSLIFSTGYGWHRLTLIAVLGFLYLRAIKETYMRLFIPDGLKLSESKRGFLFFLALLDDKERNFLASFTNKKEIEEQAEYFPRKPIFIKWTAIAAAVFILLAHFPIVSFHINPILIFVLYLHLYYALLNALVKTYFYYNQEDNNRGFVALLYRNSFLSIVAIVGLIYFGNQAFTGSLPFDIHSLSEEEICHYEDYFLNGECSSGGEVDRNIYLASYGGGLRATAWNLLLMSALDDSLGSEESFTDRIRGISGVSGGALGQAFYPLIRMYQEEHKDSIIQLIGKGNFLSADLTYLFGADFLRLSSVPGLMDDRSRVAMKNYWRVISGCPCGKIDKTPYHLKWRQYHDALGYYPPLIINSTNINRRYGVAFPIDIGANEFNNIFPYSINMTEIVDHRTLSYLDVVSTSERFPIFSSTATIAGKGHFVDGGYFENSGILSLMNFRRYWNESLVRRLNMGSEHSNFPDSSVTQKTQDLLVIINNDPDSYLNKVLKESKGNKRKNDPFGLHVKSTGLLKSTTSALVSNFELPAYLQEYYVADKDPTVEAIPIYQPFPLRYNNVKNFLGGHPKDTADIRSILNQLDFVHTRIDTALMEYMSQNPRFTRAERMFNSVWNRSKDSKGIGKRNLRWEFAPPSLARMISGASYRYSAAMLYHEDVQLQMDSILNFNLQSLNRRVPGSSTSSYVQ
;
A
#
# COMPACT_ATOMS: atom_id res chain seq x y z
N MET A 1 -7.64 -13.55 -37.22
CA MET A 1 -7.80 -12.08 -37.24
C MET A 1 -8.50 -11.56 -38.49
N LYS A 2 -8.55 -12.33 -39.60
CA LYS A 2 -9.43 -12.00 -40.74
C LYS A 2 -10.87 -11.85 -40.20
N ASN A 3 -11.43 -12.84 -39.53
CA ASN A 3 -12.83 -12.81 -39.08
C ASN A 3 -13.13 -11.88 -37.89
N PHE A 4 -12.24 -11.75 -36.90
CA PHE A 4 -12.46 -10.92 -35.69
C PHE A 4 -12.75 -9.42 -35.97
N PHE A 5 -12.20 -8.87 -37.05
CA PHE A 5 -12.48 -7.51 -37.53
C PHE A 5 -13.15 -7.49 -38.92
N LEU A 6 -13.57 -8.64 -39.48
CA LEU A 6 -14.32 -8.69 -40.75
C LEU A 6 -15.81 -8.97 -40.55
N THR A 7 -16.21 -9.62 -39.46
CA THR A 7 -17.62 -9.76 -39.10
C THR A 7 -17.96 -8.60 -38.17
N GLU A 8 -18.27 -7.41 -38.72
CA GLU A 8 -18.53 -6.21 -37.92
C GLU A 8 -20.03 -6.01 -37.63
N PRO A 9 -20.44 -6.20 -36.37
CA PRO A 9 -21.69 -5.68 -35.84
C PRO A 9 -21.52 -4.25 -35.24
N PHE A 10 -20.31 -3.80 -34.89
CA PHE A 10 -20.12 -2.62 -34.02
C PHE A 10 -19.39 -1.40 -34.66
N TYR A 11 -18.81 -1.44 -35.87
CA TYR A 11 -17.84 -0.39 -36.29
C TYR A 11 -17.69 -0.08 -37.81
N GLY A 12 -18.79 0.18 -38.53
CA GLY A 12 -18.77 0.84 -39.85
C GLY A 12 -18.01 2.20 -39.92
N ASN A 13 -17.98 2.86 -41.08
CA ASN A 13 -17.13 4.05 -41.31
C ASN A 13 -17.43 5.30 -40.44
N ARG A 14 -18.55 5.35 -39.69
CA ARG A 14 -18.96 6.54 -38.89
C ARG A 14 -18.77 6.41 -37.36
N TYR A 15 -18.68 5.20 -36.83
CA TYR A 15 -18.49 4.91 -35.40
C TYR A 15 -17.27 5.57 -34.75
N PRO A 16 -16.12 5.68 -35.42
CA PRO A 16 -14.91 6.07 -34.71
C PRO A 16 -14.92 7.54 -34.25
N ILE A 17 -15.63 8.42 -34.96
CA ILE A 17 -15.85 9.82 -34.55
C ILE A 17 -16.77 9.88 -33.33
N ILE A 18 -17.84 9.09 -33.30
CA ILE A 18 -18.78 9.03 -32.18
C ILE A 18 -18.09 8.49 -30.93
N TRP A 19 -17.26 7.45 -31.06
CA TRP A 19 -16.42 6.96 -29.96
C TRP A 19 -15.43 8.01 -29.47
N GLY A 20 -14.76 8.71 -30.38
CA GLY A 20 -13.85 9.81 -30.03
C GLY A 20 -14.56 10.92 -29.25
N ALA A 21 -15.74 11.34 -29.71
CA ALA A 21 -16.56 12.34 -29.03
C ALA A 21 -17.02 11.85 -27.64
N LEU A 22 -17.48 10.59 -27.54
CA LEU A 22 -17.86 9.98 -26.27
C LEU A 22 -16.69 9.99 -25.27
N PHE A 23 -15.48 9.59 -25.67
CA PHE A 23 -14.31 9.62 -24.78
C PHE A 23 -13.93 11.02 -24.34
N VAL A 24 -14.00 12.01 -25.24
CA VAL A 24 -13.73 13.41 -24.90
C VAL A 24 -14.76 13.91 -23.87
N VAL A 25 -16.05 13.64 -24.09
CA VAL A 25 -17.10 14.00 -23.13
C VAL A 25 -16.91 13.27 -21.80
N SER A 26 -16.66 11.95 -21.80
CA SER A 26 -16.40 11.19 -20.57
C SER A 26 -15.20 11.74 -19.81
N PHE A 27 -14.12 12.08 -20.50
CA PHE A 27 -12.94 12.67 -19.86
C PHE A 27 -13.25 14.04 -19.25
N TRP A 28 -13.99 14.90 -19.96
CA TRP A 28 -14.44 16.18 -19.44
C TRP A 28 -15.40 16.04 -18.26
N MET A 29 -16.33 15.10 -18.31
CA MET A 29 -17.22 14.81 -17.18
C MET A 29 -16.43 14.35 -15.96
N LEU A 30 -15.45 13.45 -16.11
CA LEU A 30 -14.57 13.04 -15.01
C LEU A 30 -13.78 14.22 -14.44
N PHE A 31 -13.28 15.10 -15.31
CA PHE A 31 -12.58 16.31 -14.89
C PHE A 31 -13.51 17.25 -14.10
N VAL A 32 -14.73 17.47 -14.59
CA VAL A 32 -15.72 18.32 -13.91
C VAL A 32 -16.16 17.71 -12.58
N SER A 33 -16.42 16.40 -12.52
CA SER A 33 -16.77 15.71 -11.26
C SER A 33 -15.63 15.79 -10.23
N ALA A 34 -14.38 15.67 -10.68
CA ALA A 34 -13.22 15.87 -9.80
C ALA A 34 -13.12 17.32 -9.29
N LYS A 35 -13.53 18.31 -10.10
CA LYS A 35 -13.57 19.72 -9.67
C LYS A 35 -14.75 20.04 -8.74
N PHE A 36 -15.85 19.33 -8.88
CA PHE A 36 -17.03 19.48 -8.03
C PHE A 36 -16.84 18.91 -6.62
N TYR A 37 -16.05 17.84 -6.48
CA TYR A 37 -15.82 17.08 -5.24
C TYR A 37 -15.92 17.87 -3.91
N ILE A 38 -16.76 17.37 -3.00
CA ILE A 38 -17.02 17.95 -1.68
C ILE A 38 -16.64 16.93 -0.59
N ASN A 39 -15.39 16.98 -0.11
CA ASN A 39 -14.82 16.23 1.03
C ASN A 39 -15.38 14.80 1.28
N ASP A 40 -15.51 13.98 0.23
CA ASP A 40 -16.16 12.65 0.22
C ASP A 40 -17.66 12.61 0.62
N PHE A 41 -18.25 13.74 1.03
CA PHE A 41 -19.70 13.86 1.20
C PHE A 41 -20.40 13.71 -0.16
N ALA A 42 -19.89 14.41 -1.18
CA ALA A 42 -20.35 14.27 -2.55
C ALA A 42 -19.17 14.15 -3.52
N HIS A 43 -19.01 12.96 -4.10
CA HIS A 43 -17.98 12.68 -5.11
C HIS A 43 -18.42 13.06 -6.54
N HIS A 44 -19.70 13.35 -6.73
CA HIS A 44 -20.30 13.52 -8.04
C HIS A 44 -21.50 14.46 -7.99
N PRO A 45 -21.74 15.31 -9.02
CA PRO A 45 -22.87 16.24 -9.06
C PRO A 45 -24.25 15.55 -9.03
N GLN A 46 -24.37 14.35 -9.61
CA GLN A 46 -25.55 13.50 -9.43
C GLN A 46 -25.46 12.78 -8.08
N PHE A 47 -26.28 13.21 -7.12
CA PHE A 47 -26.28 12.71 -5.75
C PHE A 47 -27.22 11.51 -5.61
N ALA A 48 -26.71 10.37 -5.14
CA ALA A 48 -27.44 9.09 -5.14
C ALA A 48 -28.23 8.79 -3.84
N ILE A 49 -28.30 9.73 -2.89
CA ILE A 49 -28.98 9.56 -1.60
C ILE A 49 -30.25 10.41 -1.59
N PHE A 50 -31.40 9.76 -1.75
CA PHE A 50 -32.73 10.36 -1.78
C PHE A 50 -33.48 10.22 -0.44
N GLU A 51 -32.75 10.31 0.67
CA GLU A 51 -33.35 10.29 2.02
C GLU A 51 -33.88 11.69 2.38
N GLU A 52 -34.93 11.77 3.22
CA GLU A 52 -35.55 13.05 3.60
C GLU A 52 -34.50 14.01 4.19
N GLY A 53 -34.48 15.26 3.71
CA GLY A 53 -33.55 16.30 4.15
C GLY A 53 -32.13 16.24 3.56
N PHE A 54 -31.63 15.08 3.11
CA PHE A 54 -30.27 14.94 2.57
C PHE A 54 -30.05 15.72 1.27
N LEU A 55 -31.01 15.65 0.35
CA LEU A 55 -30.88 16.34 -0.94
C LEU A 55 -30.98 17.87 -0.76
N GLN A 56 -31.78 18.33 0.20
CA GLN A 56 -31.86 19.75 0.57
C GLN A 56 -30.53 20.23 1.16
N LEU A 57 -29.96 19.47 2.10
CA LEU A 57 -28.64 19.75 2.65
C LEU A 57 -27.56 19.76 1.56
N PHE A 58 -27.60 18.78 0.65
CA PHE A 58 -26.66 18.70 -0.48
C PHE A 58 -26.72 19.96 -1.34
N PHE A 59 -27.90 20.39 -1.79
CA PHE A 59 -28.02 21.62 -2.59
C PHE A 59 -27.62 22.87 -1.81
N ALA A 60 -27.92 22.94 -0.52
CA ALA A 60 -27.46 24.04 0.34
C ALA A 60 -25.92 24.09 0.38
N ILE A 61 -25.26 22.95 0.60
CA ILE A 61 -23.78 22.86 0.61
C ILE A 61 -23.20 23.22 -0.76
N VAL A 62 -23.81 22.77 -1.87
CA VAL A 62 -23.35 23.12 -3.23
C VAL A 62 -23.40 24.63 -3.47
N LYS A 63 -24.43 25.32 -2.98
CA LYS A 63 -24.53 26.80 -3.07
C LYS A 63 -23.52 27.53 -2.17
N GLU A 64 -23.26 26.98 -0.99
CA GLU A 64 -22.34 27.58 -0.01
C GLU A 64 -20.87 27.35 -0.41
N THR A 65 -20.57 26.27 -1.16
CA THR A 65 -19.21 25.91 -1.55
C THR A 65 -18.73 26.73 -2.76
N PRO A 66 -17.60 27.45 -2.68
CA PRO A 66 -17.07 28.24 -3.79
C PRO A 66 -16.85 27.41 -5.06
N ASP A 67 -17.31 27.93 -6.20
CA ASP A 67 -17.23 27.30 -7.54
C ASP A 67 -17.95 25.95 -7.71
N ALA A 68 -18.52 25.35 -6.65
CA ALA A 68 -19.23 24.08 -6.76
C ALA A 68 -20.49 24.21 -7.62
N ASP A 69 -21.20 25.34 -7.56
CA ASP A 69 -22.37 25.62 -8.41
C ASP A 69 -22.03 25.64 -9.91
N LYS A 70 -20.88 26.22 -10.28
CA LYS A 70 -20.38 26.30 -11.65
C LYS A 70 -20.03 24.91 -12.16
N TRP A 71 -19.30 24.12 -11.37
CA TRP A 71 -18.93 22.75 -11.76
C TRP A 71 -20.14 21.82 -11.79
N PHE A 72 -21.08 21.98 -10.85
CA PHE A 72 -22.36 21.28 -10.85
C PHE A 72 -23.13 21.56 -12.15
N THR A 73 -23.31 22.84 -12.50
CA THR A 73 -24.03 23.23 -13.73
C THR A 73 -23.30 22.75 -14.99
N THR A 74 -21.97 22.91 -15.03
CA THR A 74 -21.14 22.45 -16.16
C THR A 74 -21.25 20.95 -16.37
N PHE A 75 -21.34 20.18 -15.27
CA PHE A 75 -21.51 18.73 -15.35
C PHE A 75 -22.79 18.38 -16.10
N PHE A 76 -23.93 18.95 -15.69
CA PHE A 76 -25.21 18.67 -16.33
C PHE A 76 -25.26 19.13 -17.78
N VAL A 77 -24.59 20.23 -18.14
CA VAL A 77 -24.41 20.66 -19.54
C VAL A 77 -23.67 19.60 -20.36
N LEU A 78 -22.58 19.03 -19.83
CA LEU A 78 -21.86 17.95 -20.51
C LEU A 78 -22.68 16.65 -20.57
N ASP A 79 -23.43 16.37 -19.51
CA ASP A 79 -24.26 15.17 -19.39
C ASP A 79 -25.45 15.19 -20.37
N PHE A 80 -25.85 16.34 -20.94
CA PHE A 80 -26.77 16.35 -22.09
C PHE A 80 -26.17 15.69 -23.35
N PHE A 81 -24.85 15.73 -23.54
CA PHE A 81 -24.22 15.15 -24.73
C PHE A 81 -23.91 13.65 -24.55
N PHE A 82 -23.69 13.21 -23.32
CA PHE A 82 -23.29 11.85 -22.99
C PHE A 82 -24.29 10.75 -23.42
N PRO A 83 -25.59 10.79 -23.03
CA PRO A 83 -26.56 9.78 -23.41
C PRO A 83 -26.87 9.83 -24.91
N LEU A 84 -26.73 11.01 -25.55
CA LEU A 84 -26.87 11.16 -27.00
C LEU A 84 -25.80 10.33 -27.73
N PHE A 85 -24.54 10.42 -27.31
CA PHE A 85 -23.47 9.64 -27.93
C PHE A 85 -23.59 8.14 -27.65
N ILE A 86 -24.01 7.74 -26.43
CA ILE A 86 -24.30 6.33 -26.12
C ILE A 86 -25.46 5.83 -26.98
N ALA A 87 -26.56 6.58 -27.07
CA ALA A 87 -27.71 6.23 -27.88
C ALA A 87 -27.34 6.16 -29.37
N ALA A 88 -26.51 7.06 -29.88
CA ALA A 88 -26.01 7.02 -31.25
C ALA A 88 -25.19 5.75 -31.52
N LEU A 89 -24.29 5.37 -30.59
CA LEU A 89 -23.53 4.12 -30.70
C LEU A 89 -24.43 2.89 -30.68
N LEU A 90 -25.36 2.82 -29.73
CA LEU A 90 -26.31 1.71 -29.63
C LEU A 90 -27.26 1.65 -30.82
N TYR A 91 -27.71 2.79 -31.34
CA TYR A 91 -28.53 2.87 -32.54
C TYR A 91 -27.80 2.30 -33.75
N CYS A 92 -26.55 2.73 -33.95
CA CYS A 92 -25.74 2.22 -35.04
C CYS A 92 -25.46 0.72 -34.84
N TYR A 93 -25.16 0.29 -33.62
CA TYR A 93 -24.99 -1.12 -33.28
C TYR A 93 -26.24 -1.96 -33.59
N PHE A 94 -27.42 -1.53 -33.15
CA PHE A 94 -28.67 -2.23 -33.41
C PHE A 94 -29.05 -2.22 -34.89
N LYS A 95 -28.76 -1.14 -35.61
CA LYS A 95 -29.00 -1.02 -37.05
C LYS A 95 -28.20 -2.04 -37.84
N ASP A 96 -26.90 -2.15 -37.55
CA ASP A 96 -26.01 -3.09 -38.23
C ASP A 96 -26.34 -4.55 -37.88
N ASN A 97 -27.07 -4.79 -36.77
CA ASN A 97 -27.44 -6.12 -36.27
C ASN A 97 -28.94 -6.38 -36.22
N ARG A 98 -29.71 -5.73 -37.10
CA ARG A 98 -31.17 -5.84 -37.11
C ARG A 98 -31.65 -7.30 -37.19
N SER A 99 -30.95 -8.15 -37.92
CA SER A 99 -31.27 -9.59 -38.02
C SER A 99 -31.20 -10.32 -36.68
N ALA A 100 -30.25 -9.95 -35.80
CA ALA A 100 -30.10 -10.56 -34.46
C ALA A 100 -31.18 -10.10 -33.47
N LEU A 101 -31.81 -8.95 -33.74
CA LEU A 101 -32.94 -8.42 -32.98
C LEU A 101 -34.28 -9.08 -33.34
N SER A 102 -34.34 -9.90 -34.40
CA SER A 102 -35.53 -10.70 -34.69
C SER A 102 -35.60 -11.91 -33.74
N LEU A 103 -36.75 -12.10 -33.10
CA LEU A 103 -37.04 -13.24 -32.22
C LEU A 103 -38.39 -13.84 -32.63
N ARG A 104 -38.37 -15.09 -33.12
CA ARG A 104 -39.56 -15.81 -33.59
C ARG A 104 -40.40 -15.02 -34.62
N GLY A 105 -39.72 -14.27 -35.50
CA GLY A 105 -40.37 -13.47 -36.55
C GLY A 105 -40.80 -12.06 -36.14
N ILE A 106 -40.69 -11.68 -34.85
CA ILE A 106 -40.99 -10.33 -34.37
C ILE A 106 -39.71 -9.48 -34.45
N ASP A 107 -39.77 -8.35 -35.16
CA ASP A 107 -38.67 -7.38 -35.26
C ASP A 107 -38.66 -6.42 -34.06
N PHE A 108 -37.70 -6.58 -33.15
CA PHE A 108 -37.53 -5.70 -31.98
C PHE A 108 -36.78 -4.39 -32.29
N TYR A 109 -36.40 -4.13 -33.55
CA TYR A 109 -35.67 -2.92 -33.91
C TYR A 109 -36.45 -1.60 -33.68
N PRO A 110 -37.76 -1.49 -33.98
CA PRO A 110 -38.53 -0.29 -33.63
C PRO A 110 -38.60 -0.06 -32.12
N PHE A 111 -38.72 -1.15 -31.34
CA PHE A 111 -38.69 -1.09 -29.88
C PHE A 111 -37.34 -0.59 -29.37
N SER A 112 -36.22 -1.04 -29.94
CA SER A 112 -34.90 -0.57 -29.54
C SER A 112 -34.68 0.92 -29.81
N ILE A 113 -35.21 1.45 -30.92
CA ILE A 113 -35.19 2.91 -31.19
C ILE A 113 -36.03 3.65 -30.15
N GLY A 114 -37.25 3.20 -29.88
CA GLY A 114 -38.12 3.78 -28.85
C GLY A 114 -37.46 3.80 -27.47
N LEU A 115 -36.80 2.70 -27.10
CA LEU A 115 -36.03 2.56 -25.86
C LEU A 115 -34.88 3.56 -25.78
N LEU A 116 -34.11 3.74 -26.86
CA LEU A 116 -33.00 4.70 -26.90
C LEU A 116 -33.48 6.16 -26.81
N MET A 117 -34.60 6.50 -27.46
CA MET A 117 -35.20 7.83 -27.32
C MET A 117 -35.71 8.07 -25.90
N ALA A 118 -36.40 7.10 -25.30
CA ALA A 118 -36.85 7.18 -23.92
C ALA A 118 -35.68 7.32 -22.93
N MET A 119 -34.58 6.60 -23.16
CA MET A 119 -33.35 6.71 -22.37
C MET A 119 -32.79 8.14 -22.41
N VAL A 120 -32.60 8.72 -23.59
CA VAL A 120 -32.10 10.11 -23.74
C VAL A 120 -33.05 11.12 -23.09
N LEU A 121 -34.36 11.00 -23.33
CA LEU A 121 -35.36 11.90 -22.75
C LEU A 121 -35.39 11.82 -21.22
N SER A 122 -35.28 10.62 -20.65
CA SER A 122 -35.25 10.44 -19.19
C SER A 122 -34.02 11.10 -18.56
N ASP A 123 -32.85 10.98 -19.20
CA ASP A 123 -31.61 11.60 -18.75
C ASP A 123 -31.70 13.14 -18.83
N TYR A 124 -32.25 13.67 -19.93
CA TYR A 124 -32.46 15.11 -20.10
C TYR A 124 -33.44 15.68 -19.07
N THR A 125 -34.50 14.91 -18.77
CA THR A 125 -35.46 15.28 -17.75
C THR A 125 -34.80 15.32 -16.37
N GLU A 126 -34.00 14.32 -16.02
CA GLU A 126 -33.24 14.29 -14.76
C GLU A 126 -32.27 15.47 -14.65
N ASN A 127 -31.49 15.74 -15.69
CA ASN A 127 -30.51 16.84 -15.71
C ASN A 127 -31.20 18.20 -15.54
N PHE A 128 -32.34 18.40 -16.19
CA PHE A 128 -33.16 19.60 -16.03
C PHE A 128 -33.72 19.72 -14.60
N LEU A 129 -34.22 18.63 -14.01
CA LEU A 129 -34.73 18.61 -12.64
C LEU A 129 -33.64 18.90 -11.61
N TYR A 130 -32.41 18.41 -11.80
CA TYR A 130 -31.27 18.75 -10.92
C TYR A 130 -30.91 20.24 -10.97
N ILE A 131 -30.87 20.83 -12.17
CA ILE A 131 -30.60 22.27 -12.33
C ILE A 131 -31.71 23.09 -11.66
N LEU A 132 -32.98 22.76 -11.89
CA LEU A 132 -34.11 23.43 -11.24
C LEU A 132 -34.11 23.25 -9.72
N SER A 133 -33.71 22.07 -9.24
CA SER A 133 -33.66 21.78 -7.79
C SER A 133 -32.59 22.59 -7.06
N LEU A 134 -31.57 23.04 -7.78
CA LEU A 134 -30.62 24.00 -7.23
C LEU A 134 -31.36 25.29 -6.85
N GLU A 135 -32.31 25.78 -7.64
CA GLU A 135 -33.05 27.00 -7.34
C GLU A 135 -34.24 26.77 -6.39
N CYS A 136 -34.99 25.68 -6.56
CA CYS A 136 -36.22 25.38 -5.83
C CYS A 136 -36.27 23.93 -5.33
N SER A 137 -36.44 23.70 -4.02
CA SER A 137 -36.41 22.37 -3.40
C SER A 137 -37.61 21.45 -3.69
N ASN A 138 -38.57 21.85 -4.54
CA ASN A 138 -39.84 21.13 -4.73
C ASN A 138 -39.76 19.92 -5.68
N PHE A 139 -38.63 19.70 -6.35
CA PHE A 139 -38.50 18.68 -7.41
C PHE A 139 -37.80 17.37 -6.95
N ILE A 140 -37.54 17.20 -5.66
CA ILE A 140 -36.76 16.07 -5.11
C ILE A 140 -37.41 14.71 -5.45
N THR A 141 -38.71 14.57 -5.21
CA THR A 141 -39.46 13.34 -5.51
C THR A 141 -39.49 13.05 -7.01
N SER A 142 -39.50 14.08 -7.84
CA SER A 142 -39.44 13.95 -9.29
C SER A 142 -38.07 13.46 -9.75
N ILE A 143 -36.97 13.96 -9.17
CA ILE A 143 -35.61 13.47 -9.48
C ILE A 143 -35.53 11.97 -9.17
N GLU A 144 -35.96 11.55 -7.97
CA GLU A 144 -35.87 10.14 -7.58
C GLU A 144 -36.65 9.22 -8.52
N ALA A 145 -37.87 9.61 -8.89
CA ALA A 145 -38.69 8.84 -9.82
C ALA A 145 -38.04 8.75 -11.21
N THR A 146 -37.56 9.88 -11.75
CA THR A 146 -36.91 9.92 -13.06
C THR A 146 -35.61 9.13 -13.07
N GLU A 147 -34.82 9.19 -12.01
CA GLU A 147 -33.56 8.46 -11.87
C GLU A 147 -33.80 6.93 -11.84
N ARG A 148 -34.84 6.46 -11.14
CA ARG A 148 -35.24 5.05 -11.16
C ARG A 148 -35.66 4.59 -12.55
N ILE A 149 -36.46 5.41 -13.26
CA ILE A 149 -36.89 5.13 -14.64
C ILE A 149 -35.67 5.07 -15.57
N LYS A 150 -34.78 6.07 -15.50
CA LYS A 150 -33.53 6.13 -16.26
C LYS A 150 -32.71 4.87 -16.06
N ARG A 151 -32.48 4.47 -14.80
CA ARG A 151 -31.73 3.24 -14.49
C ARG A 151 -32.37 2.04 -15.16
N ILE A 152 -33.68 1.84 -15.04
CA ILE A 152 -34.37 0.71 -15.69
C ILE A 152 -34.16 0.73 -17.21
N LEU A 153 -34.35 1.88 -17.87
CA LEU A 153 -34.18 2.01 -19.32
C LEU A 153 -32.75 1.67 -19.77
N ILE A 154 -31.73 2.17 -19.07
CA ILE A 154 -30.32 1.87 -19.34
C ILE A 154 -30.05 0.37 -19.19
N HIS A 155 -30.56 -0.27 -18.14
CA HIS A 155 -30.36 -1.71 -17.92
C HIS A 155 -31.03 -2.54 -19.02
N VAL A 156 -32.25 -2.19 -19.43
CA VAL A 156 -32.94 -2.87 -20.54
C VAL A 156 -32.18 -2.69 -21.85
N ALA A 157 -31.67 -1.50 -22.14
CA ALA A 157 -30.87 -1.23 -23.33
C ALA A 157 -29.55 -2.03 -23.33
N LEU A 158 -28.89 -2.11 -22.18
CA LEU A 158 -27.67 -2.90 -22.00
C LEU A 158 -27.93 -4.40 -22.16
N ILE A 159 -29.00 -4.93 -21.56
CA ILE A 159 -29.39 -6.34 -21.72
C ILE A 159 -29.66 -6.64 -23.20
N LEU A 160 -30.37 -5.77 -23.91
CA LEU A 160 -30.62 -5.94 -25.34
C LEU A 160 -29.32 -5.92 -26.15
N ALA A 161 -28.40 -5.00 -25.85
CA ALA A 161 -27.07 -4.95 -26.46
C ALA A 161 -26.25 -6.22 -26.19
N LEU A 162 -26.26 -6.73 -24.96
CA LEU A 162 -25.59 -7.97 -24.58
C LEU A 162 -26.21 -9.20 -25.26
N LEU A 163 -27.53 -9.23 -25.44
CA LEU A 163 -28.22 -10.30 -26.17
C LEU A 163 -27.86 -10.31 -27.65
N VAL A 164 -27.81 -9.14 -28.29
CA VAL A 164 -27.33 -9.01 -29.67
C VAL A 164 -25.87 -9.48 -29.74
N PHE A 165 -25.01 -8.99 -28.85
CA PHE A 165 -23.60 -9.37 -28.79
C PHE A 165 -23.41 -10.89 -28.59
N TYR A 166 -24.25 -11.48 -27.73
CA TYR A 166 -24.25 -12.90 -27.49
C TYR A 166 -24.58 -13.69 -28.76
N LYS A 167 -25.68 -13.33 -29.44
CA LYS A 167 -26.12 -14.00 -30.67
C LYS A 167 -25.13 -13.81 -31.82
N THR A 168 -24.58 -12.61 -31.99
CA THR A 168 -23.75 -12.29 -33.15
C THR A 168 -22.31 -12.76 -33.02
N TRP A 169 -21.77 -12.79 -31.79
CA TRP A 169 -20.34 -13.01 -31.58
C TRP A 169 -20.03 -13.97 -30.44
N LEU A 170 -20.52 -13.71 -29.22
CA LEU A 170 -20.06 -14.45 -28.04
C LEU A 170 -20.36 -15.94 -28.14
N LYS A 171 -21.56 -16.32 -28.63
CA LYS A 171 -21.96 -17.72 -28.78
C LYS A 171 -20.98 -18.53 -29.63
N GLY A 172 -20.43 -17.94 -30.68
CA GLY A 172 -19.47 -18.62 -31.57
C GLY A 172 -18.03 -18.65 -31.04
N GLN A 173 -17.72 -17.85 -30.00
CA GLN A 173 -16.35 -17.70 -29.46
C GLN A 173 -16.21 -18.10 -27.99
N LEU A 174 -17.33 -18.41 -27.30
CA LEU A 174 -17.35 -18.63 -25.87
C LEU A 174 -16.40 -19.76 -25.44
N ASP A 175 -16.43 -20.89 -26.13
CA ASP A 175 -15.56 -22.03 -25.82
C ASP A 175 -14.08 -21.67 -26.00
N ASN A 176 -13.75 -20.96 -27.08
CA ASN A 176 -12.40 -20.47 -27.33
C ASN A 176 -11.93 -19.50 -26.26
N LEU A 177 -12.80 -18.57 -25.83
CA LEU A 177 -12.50 -17.60 -24.76
C LEU A 177 -12.29 -18.30 -23.43
N LEU A 178 -13.15 -19.25 -23.06
CA LEU A 178 -13.01 -20.03 -21.83
C LEU A 178 -11.70 -20.83 -21.82
N LYS A 179 -11.34 -21.48 -22.93
CA LYS A 179 -10.05 -22.15 -23.08
C LYS A 179 -8.88 -21.17 -22.90
N ILE A 180 -8.97 -19.97 -23.47
CA ILE A 180 -7.93 -18.94 -23.34
C ILE A 180 -7.82 -18.42 -21.90
N ILE A 181 -8.94 -18.14 -21.22
CA ILE A 181 -8.96 -17.69 -19.83
C ILE A 181 -8.34 -18.75 -18.93
N LYS A 182 -8.76 -20.02 -19.07
CA LYS A 182 -8.16 -21.16 -18.36
C LYS A 182 -6.65 -21.23 -18.59
N SER A 183 -6.20 -21.08 -19.84
CA SER A 183 -4.77 -21.07 -20.18
C SER A 183 -3.99 -19.87 -19.62
N SER A 184 -4.69 -18.80 -19.24
CA SER A 184 -4.12 -17.54 -18.75
C SER A 184 -4.24 -17.36 -17.24
N THR A 185 -4.82 -18.35 -16.54
CA THR A 185 -5.14 -18.27 -15.10
C THR A 185 -3.93 -17.81 -14.27
N LEU A 186 -2.75 -18.40 -14.49
CA LEU A 186 -1.55 -18.04 -13.75
C LEU A 186 -1.13 -16.58 -13.97
N SER A 187 -1.26 -16.08 -15.21
CA SER A 187 -0.93 -14.69 -15.53
C SER A 187 -1.93 -13.72 -14.91
N ILE A 188 -3.21 -14.06 -14.93
CA ILE A 188 -4.28 -13.26 -14.33
C ILE A 188 -4.09 -13.20 -12.81
N LEU A 189 -3.83 -14.33 -12.15
CA LEU A 189 -3.54 -14.40 -10.72
C LEU A 189 -2.32 -13.56 -10.35
N SER A 190 -1.27 -13.58 -11.17
CA SER A 190 -0.06 -12.76 -10.94
C SER A 190 -0.36 -11.27 -10.97
N ILE A 191 -1.20 -10.82 -11.91
CA ILE A 191 -1.62 -9.40 -12.01
C ILE A 191 -2.54 -9.03 -10.85
N LEU A 192 -3.49 -9.90 -10.50
CA LEU A 192 -4.37 -9.71 -9.34
C LEU A 192 -3.59 -9.60 -8.03
N ALA A 193 -2.53 -10.40 -7.86
CA ALA A 193 -1.66 -10.31 -6.69
C ALA A 193 -1.00 -8.92 -6.57
N ILE A 194 -0.50 -8.35 -7.68
CA ILE A 194 0.05 -6.98 -7.69
C ILE A 194 -1.02 -5.95 -7.28
N ILE A 195 -2.22 -6.02 -7.87
CA ILE A 195 -3.30 -5.07 -7.56
C ILE A 195 -3.70 -5.19 -6.09
N LEU A 196 -3.94 -6.40 -5.60
CA LEU A 196 -4.41 -6.65 -4.24
C LEU A 196 -3.39 -6.17 -3.22
N LEU A 197 -2.12 -6.54 -3.38
CA LEU A 197 -1.06 -6.16 -2.43
C LEU A 197 -0.83 -4.64 -2.41
N LEU A 198 -0.86 -3.96 -3.56
CA LEU A 198 -0.55 -2.53 -3.61
C LEU A 198 -1.75 -1.61 -3.33
N THR A 199 -3.00 -2.11 -3.43
CA THR A 199 -4.21 -1.29 -3.19
C THR A 199 -4.98 -1.66 -1.92
N GLN A 200 -4.94 -2.91 -1.47
CA GLN A 200 -5.68 -3.34 -0.27
C GLN A 200 -4.84 -3.22 1.01
N MET A 201 -3.52 -3.24 0.91
CA MET A 201 -2.66 -3.02 2.08
C MET A 201 -2.55 -1.53 2.38
N ASP A 202 -2.66 -1.15 3.65
CA ASP A 202 -2.53 0.25 4.08
C ASP A 202 -1.22 0.90 3.62
N GLN A 203 -0.13 0.13 3.66
CA GLN A 203 1.22 0.54 3.24
C GLN A 203 1.44 0.57 1.73
N GLY A 204 0.59 -0.06 0.92
CA GLY A 204 0.82 -0.23 -0.53
C GLY A 204 1.03 1.09 -1.28
N SER A 205 0.25 2.11 -0.95
CA SER A 205 0.38 3.45 -1.52
C SER A 205 1.65 4.19 -1.05
N SER A 206 2.11 3.94 0.17
CA SER A 206 3.37 4.52 0.70
C SER A 206 4.59 3.97 -0.05
N LEU A 207 4.56 2.68 -0.44
CA LEU A 207 5.62 2.06 -1.25
C LEU A 207 5.75 2.70 -2.64
N VAL A 208 4.63 3.13 -3.22
CA VAL A 208 4.57 3.82 -4.51
C VAL A 208 5.18 5.22 -4.40
N ILE A 209 4.88 5.96 -3.32
CA ILE A 209 5.48 7.27 -3.06
C ILE A 209 7.00 7.12 -2.94
N GLU A 210 7.49 6.17 -2.14
CA GLU A 210 8.93 5.92 -2.02
C GLU A 210 9.56 5.56 -3.37
N LEU A 211 8.87 4.74 -4.17
CA LEU A 211 9.37 4.36 -5.49
C LEU A 211 9.66 5.60 -6.34
N PHE A 212 8.87 6.67 -6.20
CA PHE A 212 9.07 7.92 -6.93
C PHE A 212 10.16 8.81 -6.30
N GLU A 213 10.42 8.69 -5.01
CA GLU A 213 11.57 9.33 -4.35
C GLU A 213 12.91 8.65 -4.69
N SER A 214 12.89 7.45 -5.29
CA SER A 214 14.09 6.68 -5.65
C SER A 214 14.21 6.39 -7.16
N PRO A 215 14.92 7.22 -7.94
CA PRO A 215 14.95 7.14 -9.41
C PRO A 215 15.51 5.82 -9.94
N LEU A 216 16.55 5.27 -9.30
CA LEU A 216 17.12 3.98 -9.70
C LEU A 216 16.13 2.83 -9.51
N ASN A 217 15.41 2.82 -8.37
CA ASN A 217 14.37 1.83 -8.12
C ASN A 217 13.21 2.00 -9.09
N LEU A 218 12.77 3.22 -9.38
CA LEU A 218 11.73 3.49 -10.38
C LEU A 218 12.13 2.93 -11.75
N GLY A 219 13.34 3.25 -12.22
CA GLY A 219 13.86 2.76 -13.49
C GLY A 219 13.91 1.23 -13.56
N ALA A 220 14.44 0.60 -12.51
CA ALA A 220 14.50 -0.86 -12.41
C ALA A 220 13.11 -1.51 -12.38
N THR A 221 12.14 -0.95 -11.63
CA THR A 221 10.76 -1.43 -11.61
C THR A 221 10.10 -1.31 -12.98
N LEU A 222 10.25 -0.18 -13.68
CA LEU A 222 9.69 0.01 -15.02
C LEU A 222 10.28 -0.99 -16.04
N LEU A 223 11.58 -1.27 -15.96
CA LEU A 223 12.24 -2.29 -16.78
C LEU A 223 11.75 -3.70 -16.43
N MET A 224 11.63 -4.02 -15.15
CA MET A 224 11.13 -5.31 -14.69
C MET A 224 9.66 -5.55 -15.05
N LEU A 225 8.82 -4.52 -15.04
CA LEU A 225 7.45 -4.61 -15.55
C LEU A 225 7.41 -4.93 -17.04
N ILE A 226 8.38 -4.46 -17.83
CA ILE A 226 8.49 -4.85 -19.26
C ILE A 226 8.84 -6.33 -19.38
N ILE A 227 9.80 -6.81 -18.61
CA ILE A 227 10.22 -8.22 -18.61
C ILE A 227 9.06 -9.12 -18.16
N LEU A 228 8.38 -8.76 -17.08
CA LEU A 228 7.24 -9.50 -16.55
C LEU A 228 6.07 -9.50 -17.54
N ALA A 229 5.71 -8.34 -18.14
CA ALA A 229 4.66 -8.27 -19.17
C ALA A 229 4.96 -9.21 -20.37
N LEU A 230 6.23 -9.28 -20.78
CA LEU A 230 6.68 -10.20 -21.83
C LEU A 230 6.48 -11.65 -21.41
N ALA A 231 6.89 -12.04 -20.20
CA ALA A 231 6.67 -13.38 -19.65
C ALA A 231 5.17 -13.71 -19.60
N LEU A 232 4.36 -12.89 -18.94
CA LEU A 232 2.92 -13.07 -18.80
C LEU A 232 2.20 -13.20 -20.16
N SER A 233 2.66 -12.49 -21.18
CA SER A 233 2.09 -12.60 -22.53
C SER A 233 2.46 -13.88 -23.28
N HIS A 234 3.61 -14.49 -22.95
CA HIS A 234 4.15 -15.61 -23.70
C HIS A 234 3.60 -16.94 -23.20
N HIS A 235 3.55 -17.10 -21.90
CA HIS A 235 3.33 -18.39 -21.25
C HIS A 235 1.93 -19.02 -21.36
N PRO A 236 0.81 -18.28 -21.53
CA PRO A 236 -0.50 -18.89 -21.77
C PRO A 236 -0.55 -19.77 -23.03
N SER A 237 0.36 -19.56 -23.98
CA SER A 237 0.53 -20.46 -25.13
C SER A 237 0.76 -21.90 -24.74
N THR A 238 1.57 -22.14 -23.71
CA THR A 238 1.94 -23.48 -23.24
C THR A 238 0.73 -24.23 -22.74
N PHE A 239 -0.13 -23.58 -21.94
CA PHE A 239 -1.36 -24.16 -21.42
C PHE A 239 -2.45 -24.30 -22.48
N LEU A 240 -2.45 -23.45 -23.51
CA LEU A 240 -3.40 -23.57 -24.61
C LEU A 240 -3.10 -24.79 -25.48
N PHE A 241 -1.81 -25.09 -25.74
CA PHE A 241 -1.41 -26.32 -26.43
C PHE A 241 -1.79 -27.58 -25.65
N LEU A 242 -1.82 -27.47 -24.33
CA LEU A 242 -2.22 -28.50 -23.37
C LEU A 242 -3.69 -28.92 -23.57
N HIS A 243 -4.61 -27.97 -23.54
CA HIS A 243 -6.04 -28.22 -23.78
C HIS A 243 -6.34 -28.74 -25.19
N ASN A 244 -5.53 -28.36 -26.18
CA ASN A 244 -5.76 -28.80 -27.56
C ASN A 244 -5.19 -30.19 -27.87
N ARG A 245 -4.28 -30.73 -27.03
CA ARG A 245 -3.77 -32.11 -27.14
C ARG A 245 -4.80 -33.13 -26.67
N GLU A 246 -5.65 -32.79 -25.70
CA GLU A 246 -6.81 -33.61 -25.30
C GLU A 246 -7.84 -33.76 -26.43
N ASP A 247 -7.88 -32.81 -27.37
CA ASP A 247 -8.81 -32.78 -28.50
C ASP A 247 -8.21 -33.35 -29.83
N ASP A 248 -7.01 -33.95 -29.81
CA ASP A 248 -6.31 -34.55 -30.98
C ASP A 248 -6.01 -33.59 -32.18
N LYS A 249 -6.05 -32.26 -31.96
CA LYS A 249 -6.11 -31.25 -33.03
C LYS A 249 -4.80 -30.56 -33.44
N LEU A 250 -3.63 -30.93 -32.88
CA LEU A 250 -2.39 -30.17 -33.10
C LEU A 250 -1.14 -31.06 -33.32
N HIS A 251 -0.51 -30.92 -34.49
CA HIS A 251 0.73 -31.59 -34.88
C HIS A 251 1.98 -30.77 -34.49
N GLY A 252 2.72 -31.21 -33.47
CA GLY A 252 4.01 -30.63 -33.09
C GLY A 252 4.70 -31.36 -31.93
N LYS A 253 5.97 -31.04 -31.69
CA LYS A 253 6.80 -31.69 -30.67
C LYS A 253 7.45 -30.69 -29.71
N TRP A 254 7.41 -31.01 -28.43
CA TRP A 254 8.24 -30.39 -27.41
C TRP A 254 9.68 -30.84 -27.62
N VAL A 255 10.59 -29.88 -27.65
CA VAL A 255 12.02 -30.10 -27.84
C VAL A 255 12.75 -29.45 -26.67
N MET A 256 13.78 -30.14 -26.21
CA MET A 256 14.70 -29.65 -25.19
C MET A 256 15.94 -29.06 -25.85
N GLY A 257 16.45 -27.95 -25.31
CA GLY A 257 17.71 -27.36 -25.77
C GLY A 257 18.89 -28.32 -25.57
N LYS A 258 19.87 -28.26 -26.47
CA LYS A 258 21.10 -29.07 -26.39
C LYS A 258 22.16 -28.34 -25.56
N GLY A 259 22.71 -28.98 -24.53
CA GLY A 259 23.77 -28.43 -23.65
C GLY A 259 23.35 -28.32 -22.19
N PHE A 260 24.30 -28.21 -21.24
CA PHE A 260 24.00 -28.24 -19.80
C PHE A 260 23.02 -27.14 -19.36
N LEU A 261 23.31 -25.87 -19.70
CA LEU A 261 22.42 -24.76 -19.37
C LEU A 261 21.14 -24.76 -20.23
N ASP A 262 21.22 -25.19 -21.49
CA ASP A 262 20.09 -25.14 -22.43
C ASP A 262 19.14 -26.33 -22.30
N SER A 263 19.56 -27.40 -21.63
CA SER A 263 18.72 -28.54 -21.25
C SER A 263 17.57 -28.14 -20.32
N TRP A 264 17.65 -26.98 -19.68
CA TRP A 264 16.57 -26.41 -18.85
C TRP A 264 15.51 -25.71 -19.69
N LEU A 265 15.76 -25.50 -20.98
CA LEU A 265 14.87 -24.80 -21.89
C LEU A 265 14.06 -25.80 -22.71
N VAL A 266 12.79 -25.94 -22.36
CA VAL A 266 11.81 -26.70 -23.14
C VAL A 266 10.94 -25.76 -23.95
N TYR A 267 10.77 -26.04 -25.25
CA TYR A 267 9.94 -25.25 -26.15
C TYR A 267 9.21 -26.14 -27.15
N PHE A 268 8.10 -25.63 -27.69
CA PHE A 268 7.26 -26.37 -28.64
C PHE A 268 7.61 -25.98 -30.07
N VAL A 269 7.81 -26.98 -30.92
CA VAL A 269 8.09 -26.84 -32.36
C VAL A 269 6.89 -27.40 -33.13
N LYS A 270 6.32 -26.60 -34.04
CA LYS A 270 5.19 -27.02 -34.88
C LYS A 270 5.71 -27.83 -36.08
N ASP A 271 5.04 -28.92 -36.44
CA ASP A 271 5.45 -29.73 -37.60
C ASP A 271 5.12 -28.99 -38.91
N SER A 272 6.15 -28.70 -39.70
CA SER A 272 6.04 -27.96 -40.98
C SER A 272 5.26 -28.70 -42.07
N LYS A 273 5.01 -30.01 -41.90
CA LYS A 273 4.36 -30.88 -42.89
C LYS A 273 2.84 -30.99 -42.76
N SER A 274 2.23 -30.42 -41.72
CA SER A 274 0.78 -30.41 -41.59
C SER A 274 0.20 -29.31 -42.49
N GLY A 275 -0.27 -29.72 -43.67
CA GLY A 275 -1.02 -28.87 -44.58
C GLY A 275 -2.24 -28.24 -43.89
N ASP A 276 -2.60 -27.06 -44.40
CA ASP A 276 -3.64 -26.14 -43.96
C ASP A 276 -5.05 -26.80 -43.92
N THR A 277 -5.31 -27.67 -42.95
CA THR A 277 -6.67 -28.13 -42.65
C THR A 277 -7.38 -27.02 -41.86
N GLY A 278 -8.31 -26.35 -42.52
CA GLY A 278 -8.88 -25.05 -42.13
C GLY A 278 -9.60 -24.93 -40.77
N GLU A 279 -9.66 -25.98 -39.95
CA GLU A 279 -10.31 -25.95 -38.63
C GLU A 279 -9.38 -25.54 -37.47
N SER A 280 -8.07 -25.80 -37.54
CA SER A 280 -7.14 -25.43 -36.45
C SER A 280 -6.83 -23.93 -36.38
N ASN A 281 -7.15 -23.18 -37.46
CA ASN A 281 -6.81 -21.77 -37.60
C ASN A 281 -7.62 -20.84 -36.67
N GLY A 282 -8.83 -21.22 -36.24
CA GLY A 282 -9.71 -20.34 -35.45
C GLY A 282 -9.19 -20.01 -34.03
N VAL A 283 -8.66 -21.00 -33.32
CA VAL A 283 -8.22 -20.84 -31.91
C VAL A 283 -6.92 -20.04 -31.83
N ASP A 284 -5.94 -20.34 -32.69
CA ASP A 284 -4.66 -19.62 -32.74
C ASP A 284 -4.84 -18.16 -33.18
N GLU A 285 -5.81 -17.89 -34.06
CA GLU A 285 -6.13 -16.54 -34.50
C GLU A 285 -6.74 -15.65 -33.40
N LEU A 286 -7.51 -16.22 -32.45
CA LEU A 286 -8.11 -15.50 -31.32
C LEU A 286 -7.18 -15.43 -30.10
N ALA A 287 -6.39 -16.49 -29.86
CA ALA A 287 -5.51 -16.59 -28.70
C ALA A 287 -4.34 -15.59 -28.76
N LYS A 288 -3.77 -15.33 -29.94
CA LYS A 288 -2.59 -14.46 -30.09
C LYS A 288 -2.86 -13.00 -29.63
N PRO A 289 -3.95 -12.32 -30.02
CA PRO A 289 -4.30 -10.99 -29.49
C PRO A 289 -4.57 -10.96 -27.99
N ILE A 290 -5.34 -11.92 -27.46
CA ILE A 290 -5.71 -11.95 -26.04
C ILE A 290 -4.46 -12.12 -25.17
N ARG A 291 -3.51 -12.96 -25.58
CA ARG A 291 -2.20 -13.12 -24.92
C ARG A 291 -1.42 -11.81 -24.82
N TYR A 292 -1.38 -11.02 -25.89
CA TYR A 292 -0.71 -9.70 -25.86
C TYR A 292 -1.49 -8.67 -25.06
N PHE A 293 -2.82 -8.80 -25.01
CA PHE A 293 -3.66 -7.98 -24.16
C PHE A 293 -3.39 -8.25 -22.67
N ILE A 294 -3.18 -9.51 -22.27
CA ILE A 294 -2.82 -9.89 -20.89
C ILE A 294 -1.50 -9.24 -20.45
N GLY A 295 -0.46 -9.28 -21.29
CA GLY A 295 0.79 -8.57 -20.99
C GLY A 295 0.59 -7.06 -20.84
N ALA A 296 -0.25 -6.47 -21.68
CA ALA A 296 -0.59 -5.05 -21.56
C ALA A 296 -1.48 -4.72 -20.34
N PHE A 297 -2.24 -5.69 -19.83
CA PHE A 297 -3.06 -5.55 -18.65
C PHE A 297 -2.22 -5.33 -17.39
N LEU A 298 -0.98 -5.85 -17.34
CA LEU A 298 -0.03 -5.54 -16.27
C LEU A 298 0.25 -4.04 -16.17
N TYR A 299 0.41 -3.34 -17.29
CA TYR A 299 0.64 -1.89 -17.28
C TYR A 299 -0.60 -1.13 -16.81
N PHE A 300 -1.81 -1.58 -17.19
CA PHE A 300 -3.05 -0.98 -16.70
C PHE A 300 -3.27 -1.24 -15.22
N ALA A 301 -2.91 -2.43 -14.73
CA ALA A 301 -2.90 -2.74 -13.31
C ALA A 301 -1.99 -1.78 -12.55
N PHE A 302 -0.78 -1.51 -13.06
CA PHE A 302 0.11 -0.55 -12.43
C PHE A 302 -0.38 0.90 -12.55
N ILE A 303 -0.97 1.29 -13.69
CA ILE A 303 -1.64 2.60 -13.84
C ILE A 303 -2.75 2.75 -12.78
N TYR A 304 -3.56 1.71 -12.57
CA TYR A 304 -4.59 1.70 -11.54
C TYR A 304 -3.99 1.92 -10.14
N VAL A 305 -2.90 1.21 -9.80
CA VAL A 305 -2.19 1.39 -8.52
C VAL A 305 -1.70 2.83 -8.35
N LEU A 306 -1.15 3.44 -9.40
CA LEU A 306 -0.69 4.83 -9.37
C LEU A 306 -1.85 5.82 -9.18
N LEU A 307 -2.96 5.62 -9.89
CA LEU A 307 -4.15 6.46 -9.77
C LEU A 307 -4.83 6.30 -8.41
N PHE A 308 -4.87 5.09 -7.87
CA PHE A 308 -5.38 4.80 -6.53
C PHE A 308 -4.54 5.49 -5.45
N THR A 309 -3.21 5.45 -5.58
CA THR A 309 -2.28 6.16 -4.68
C THR A 309 -2.50 7.67 -4.75
N TYR A 310 -2.68 8.19 -5.97
CA TYR A 310 -2.98 9.61 -6.19
C TYR A 310 -4.30 10.03 -5.53
N GLU A 311 -5.37 9.26 -5.71
CA GLU A 311 -6.68 9.50 -5.09
C GLU A 311 -6.61 9.45 -3.56
N LYS A 312 -5.82 8.52 -2.99
CA LYS A 312 -5.63 8.36 -1.55
C LYS A 312 -4.93 9.56 -0.89
N PHE A 313 -3.99 10.22 -1.56
CA PHE A 313 -3.14 11.26 -0.92
C PHE A 313 -3.37 12.70 -1.42
N ILE A 314 -3.73 12.92 -2.69
CA ILE A 314 -3.86 14.28 -3.23
C ILE A 314 -5.26 14.89 -2.99
N TRP A 315 -6.27 14.04 -2.79
CA TRP A 315 -7.60 14.42 -2.29
C TRP A 315 -8.28 15.48 -3.16
N ASN A 316 -8.28 15.24 -4.46
CA ASN A 316 -8.86 16.12 -5.45
C ASN A 316 -10.12 15.51 -6.10
N GLY A 317 -10.70 14.48 -5.48
CA GLY A 317 -11.89 13.81 -5.97
C GLY A 317 -11.75 13.09 -7.31
N PHE A 318 -10.53 12.92 -7.83
CA PHE A 318 -10.32 12.28 -9.12
C PHE A 318 -10.48 10.76 -8.99
N PRO A 319 -11.51 10.14 -9.59
CA PRO A 319 -11.80 8.74 -9.33
C PRO A 319 -10.88 7.86 -10.19
N ALA A 320 -10.07 7.01 -9.55
CA ALA A 320 -9.07 6.18 -10.24
C ALA A 320 -9.71 5.17 -11.21
N THR A 321 -10.77 4.50 -10.78
CA THR A 321 -11.44 3.43 -11.56
C THR A 321 -12.07 3.94 -12.86
N PRO A 322 -12.90 5.00 -12.86
CA PRO A 322 -13.47 5.54 -14.09
C PRO A 322 -12.41 6.05 -15.07
N LEU A 323 -11.35 6.69 -14.59
CA LEU A 323 -10.25 7.14 -15.45
C LEU A 323 -9.57 5.95 -16.13
N LEU A 324 -9.29 4.88 -15.39
CA LEU A 324 -8.73 3.65 -15.96
C LEU A 324 -9.62 3.08 -17.05
N LEU A 325 -10.94 3.02 -16.83
CA LEU A 325 -11.90 2.53 -17.83
C LEU A 325 -11.89 3.40 -19.09
N VAL A 326 -11.83 4.73 -18.95
CA VAL A 326 -11.68 5.65 -20.08
C VAL A 326 -10.37 5.39 -20.83
N LEU A 327 -9.24 5.21 -20.13
CA LEU A 327 -7.93 4.94 -20.75
C LEU A 327 -7.91 3.59 -21.49
N VAL A 328 -8.47 2.53 -20.89
CA VAL A 328 -8.59 1.21 -21.51
C VAL A 328 -9.51 1.27 -22.73
N GLY A 329 -10.66 1.92 -22.62
CA GLY A 329 -11.58 2.12 -23.73
C GLY A 329 -10.94 2.88 -24.88
N LEU A 330 -10.23 3.97 -24.58
CA LEU A 330 -9.49 4.76 -25.56
C LEU A 330 -8.45 3.90 -26.28
N LYS A 331 -7.74 3.03 -25.56
CA LYS A 331 -6.80 2.08 -26.19
C LYS A 331 -7.51 1.12 -27.14
N VAL A 332 -8.63 0.52 -26.73
CA VAL A 332 -9.39 -0.42 -27.57
C VAL A 332 -9.80 0.25 -28.88
N VAL A 333 -10.31 1.49 -28.80
CA VAL A 333 -10.68 2.27 -29.97
C VAL A 333 -9.47 2.64 -30.83
N LEU A 334 -8.36 3.08 -30.23
CA LEU A 334 -7.12 3.36 -30.96
C LEU A 334 -6.59 2.12 -31.69
N LEU A 335 -6.58 0.95 -31.04
CA LEU A 335 -6.18 -0.31 -31.66
C LEU A 335 -7.07 -0.66 -32.85
N PHE A 336 -8.38 -0.43 -32.73
CA PHE A 336 -9.32 -0.64 -33.83
C PHE A 336 -8.98 0.27 -35.02
N PHE A 337 -8.88 1.59 -34.80
CA PHE A 337 -8.54 2.58 -35.82
C PHE A 337 -7.24 2.24 -36.57
N LEU A 338 -6.21 1.92 -35.80
CA LEU A 338 -4.91 1.58 -36.37
C LEU A 338 -4.98 0.28 -37.16
N SER A 339 -5.74 -0.73 -36.69
CA SER A 339 -5.89 -2.00 -37.40
C SER A 339 -6.58 -1.85 -38.77
N LYS A 340 -7.65 -1.03 -38.83
CA LYS A 340 -8.40 -0.78 -40.06
C LYS A 340 -7.54 -0.03 -41.07
N ARG A 341 -6.87 1.05 -40.64
CA ARG A 341 -6.00 1.85 -41.50
C ARG A 341 -4.78 1.08 -42.02
N PHE A 342 -4.25 0.16 -41.21
CA PHE A 342 -3.18 -0.74 -41.63
C PHE A 342 -3.62 -1.67 -42.75
N LYS A 343 -4.79 -2.30 -42.64
CA LYS A 343 -5.33 -3.19 -43.67
C LYS A 343 -5.55 -2.49 -45.00
N THR A 344 -6.09 -1.27 -44.99
CA THR A 344 -6.33 -0.50 -46.23
C THR A 344 -5.02 -0.21 -46.96
N ARG A 345 -3.99 0.26 -46.23
CA ARG A 345 -2.69 0.58 -46.83
C ARG A 345 -1.85 -0.64 -47.18
N ALA A 346 -1.97 -1.75 -46.45
CA ALA A 346 -1.30 -3.00 -46.81
C ALA A 346 -1.81 -3.55 -48.15
N LYS A 347 -3.12 -3.43 -48.41
CA LYS A 347 -3.72 -3.79 -49.72
C LYS A 347 -3.31 -2.84 -50.84
N GLU A 348 -3.08 -1.57 -50.54
CA GLU A 348 -2.57 -0.58 -51.51
C GLU A 348 -1.08 -0.81 -51.84
N GLY A 349 -0.28 -1.34 -50.90
CA GLY A 349 1.15 -1.57 -51.05
C GLY A 349 1.55 -2.91 -51.70
N GLU A 350 0.65 -3.89 -51.82
CA GLU A 350 0.89 -5.14 -52.57
C GLU A 350 1.04 -4.91 -54.09
N GLY A 351 0.71 -3.72 -54.60
CA GLY A 351 0.86 -3.36 -56.01
C GLY A 351 2.23 -2.80 -56.42
N ASP A 352 3.15 -2.54 -55.48
CA ASP A 352 4.44 -1.84 -55.75
C ASP A 352 5.61 -2.56 -55.03
N ASP A 353 5.86 -3.81 -55.41
CA ASP A 353 6.74 -4.74 -54.67
C ASP A 353 8.25 -4.57 -54.96
N ASN A 354 8.65 -3.57 -55.76
CA ASN A 354 10.04 -3.41 -56.24
C ASN A 354 10.90 -2.39 -55.46
N THR A 355 10.39 -1.77 -54.39
CA THR A 355 11.20 -0.83 -53.60
C THR A 355 11.73 -1.49 -52.32
N GLY A 356 13.06 -1.68 -52.24
CA GLY A 356 13.77 -2.21 -51.06
C GLY A 356 13.73 -1.31 -49.81
N ASP A 357 12.93 -0.25 -49.79
CA ASP A 357 12.78 0.68 -48.67
C ASP A 357 11.57 0.28 -47.79
N PRO A 358 11.80 -0.27 -46.58
CA PRO A 358 10.72 -0.67 -45.67
C PRO A 358 9.83 0.50 -45.23
N THR A 359 10.28 1.76 -45.36
CA THR A 359 9.48 2.94 -44.99
C THR A 359 8.36 3.26 -45.99
N ARG A 360 8.52 2.85 -47.26
CA ARG A 360 7.46 2.91 -48.28
C ARG A 360 6.47 1.76 -48.15
N LYS A 361 6.97 0.54 -47.84
CA LYS A 361 6.15 -0.66 -47.63
C LYS A 361 5.31 -0.61 -46.34
N TYR A 362 5.78 0.11 -45.31
CA TYR A 362 5.09 0.25 -44.02
C TYR A 362 5.00 1.72 -43.59
N PRO A 363 3.97 2.48 -44.02
CA PRO A 363 3.87 3.92 -43.77
C PRO A 363 3.75 4.32 -42.29
N PHE A 364 3.52 3.36 -41.38
CA PHE A 364 3.50 3.57 -39.93
C PHE A 364 4.82 3.24 -39.23
N TYR A 365 5.83 2.81 -39.98
CA TYR A 365 7.17 2.55 -39.44
C TYR A 365 7.82 3.81 -38.85
N LYS A 366 7.60 4.99 -39.45
CA LYS A 366 8.01 6.27 -38.86
C LYS A 366 7.31 6.52 -37.52
N ALA A 367 6.00 6.31 -37.45
CA ALA A 367 5.25 6.45 -36.19
C ALA A 367 5.75 5.49 -35.12
N TYR A 368 6.17 4.28 -35.51
CA TYR A 368 6.84 3.34 -34.63
C TYR A 368 8.18 3.87 -34.09
N LEU A 369 9.08 4.36 -34.95
CA LEU A 369 10.35 4.95 -34.52
C LEU A 369 10.13 6.14 -33.58
N TRP A 370 9.20 7.02 -33.91
CA TRP A 370 8.79 8.13 -33.05
C TRP A 370 8.23 7.66 -31.70
N SER A 371 7.46 6.57 -31.68
CA SER A 371 6.97 5.99 -30.42
C SER A 371 8.10 5.43 -29.54
N ASN A 372 9.18 4.90 -30.13
CA ASN A 372 10.37 4.46 -29.37
C ASN A 372 11.12 5.64 -28.77
N PHE A 373 11.33 6.67 -29.58
CA PHE A 373 11.94 7.92 -29.12
C PHE A 373 11.12 8.55 -27.99
N LEU A 374 9.80 8.62 -28.15
CA LEU A 374 8.89 9.14 -27.13
C LEU A 374 8.90 8.27 -25.86
N LEU A 375 8.96 6.94 -25.97
CA LEU A 375 9.10 6.05 -24.81
C LEU A 375 10.42 6.28 -24.07
N LEU A 376 11.52 6.46 -24.80
CA LEU A 376 12.82 6.76 -24.20
C LEU A 376 12.81 8.13 -23.53
N LEU A 377 12.20 9.14 -24.17
CA LEU A 377 12.02 10.47 -23.62
C LEU A 377 11.18 10.42 -22.34
N LEU A 378 10.05 9.72 -22.33
CA LEU A 378 9.19 9.57 -21.15
C LEU A 378 9.89 8.79 -20.03
N PHE A 379 10.65 7.74 -20.37
CA PHE A 379 11.46 7.01 -19.40
C PHE A 379 12.54 7.91 -18.78
N ALA A 380 13.34 8.59 -19.60
CA ALA A 380 14.35 9.55 -19.13
C ALA A 380 13.71 10.69 -18.31
N SER A 381 12.58 11.22 -18.77
CA SER A 381 11.83 12.27 -18.05
C SER A 381 11.34 11.77 -16.69
N SER A 382 10.86 10.52 -16.60
CA SER A 382 10.45 9.94 -15.32
C SER A 382 11.60 9.85 -14.32
N LEU A 383 12.81 9.49 -14.78
CA LEU A 383 14.01 9.47 -13.95
C LEU A 383 14.48 10.86 -13.57
N ILE A 384 14.54 11.80 -14.52
CA ILE A 384 14.95 13.19 -14.28
C ILE A 384 14.01 13.86 -13.28
N PHE A 385 12.69 13.70 -13.46
CA PHE A 385 11.70 14.27 -12.55
C PHE A 385 11.69 13.57 -11.19
N SER A 386 11.90 12.26 -11.13
CA SER A 386 12.07 11.54 -9.86
C SER A 386 13.32 12.03 -9.10
N THR A 387 14.47 12.20 -9.78
CA THR A 387 15.69 12.76 -9.15
C THR A 387 15.50 14.21 -8.69
N GLY A 388 14.82 15.03 -9.47
CA GLY A 388 14.64 16.45 -9.16
C GLY A 388 13.52 16.76 -8.16
N TYR A 389 12.43 15.99 -8.19
CA TYR A 389 11.19 16.30 -7.47
C TYR A 389 10.61 15.12 -6.68
N GLY A 390 11.10 13.89 -6.85
CA GLY A 390 10.56 12.71 -6.18
C GLY A 390 9.08 12.46 -6.50
N TRP A 391 8.26 12.33 -5.45
CA TRP A 391 6.80 12.25 -5.51
C TRP A 391 6.19 13.59 -5.94
N HIS A 392 5.99 13.76 -7.25
CA HIS A 392 5.44 14.99 -7.81
C HIS A 392 4.58 14.72 -9.05
N ARG A 393 3.69 15.65 -9.40
CA ARG A 393 2.77 15.54 -10.56
C ARG A 393 3.50 15.29 -11.88
N LEU A 394 4.68 15.87 -12.09
CA LEU A 394 5.45 15.69 -13.32
C LEU A 394 5.99 14.26 -13.44
N THR A 395 6.54 13.72 -12.34
CA THR A 395 6.99 12.33 -12.25
C THR A 395 5.83 11.39 -12.52
N LEU A 396 4.68 11.61 -11.86
CA LEU A 396 3.47 10.79 -12.04
C LEU A 396 2.99 10.80 -13.51
N ILE A 397 2.87 11.97 -14.13
CA ILE A 397 2.42 12.11 -15.53
C ILE A 397 3.40 11.42 -16.49
N ALA A 398 4.71 11.58 -16.29
CA ALA A 398 5.72 10.93 -17.12
C ALA A 398 5.64 9.39 -17.02
N VAL A 399 5.49 8.85 -15.81
CA VAL A 399 5.33 7.41 -15.57
C VAL A 399 4.03 6.88 -16.16
N LEU A 400 2.90 7.57 -15.93
CA LEU A 400 1.59 7.20 -16.51
C LEU A 400 1.66 7.20 -18.05
N GLY A 401 2.27 8.24 -18.63
CA GLY A 401 2.48 8.35 -20.07
C GLY A 401 3.34 7.21 -20.62
N PHE A 402 4.45 6.88 -19.93
CA PHE A 402 5.31 5.76 -20.29
C PHE A 402 4.55 4.43 -20.27
N LEU A 403 3.84 4.13 -19.19
CA LEU A 403 3.08 2.88 -19.02
C LEU A 403 1.94 2.77 -20.04
N TYR A 404 1.22 3.86 -20.29
CA TYR A 404 0.12 3.87 -21.25
C TYR A 404 0.61 3.67 -22.68
N LEU A 405 1.64 4.41 -23.10
CA LEU A 405 2.25 4.25 -24.42
C LEU A 405 2.85 2.85 -24.59
N ARG A 406 3.44 2.30 -23.51
CA ARG A 406 3.93 0.92 -23.51
C ARG A 406 2.79 -0.09 -23.65
N ALA A 407 1.67 0.11 -22.96
CA ALA A 407 0.49 -0.75 -23.07
C ALA A 407 -0.12 -0.75 -24.49
N ILE A 408 -0.12 0.40 -25.17
CA ILE A 408 -0.52 0.50 -26.58
C ILE A 408 0.47 -0.27 -27.45
N LYS A 409 1.77 0.03 -27.29
CA LYS A 409 2.84 -0.57 -28.08
C LYS A 409 2.87 -2.09 -27.96
N GLU A 410 2.74 -2.64 -26.75
CA GLU A 410 2.81 -4.07 -26.49
C GLU A 410 1.76 -4.86 -27.28
N THR A 411 0.56 -4.29 -27.44
CA THR A 411 -0.53 -4.88 -28.23
C THR A 411 -0.38 -4.57 -29.72
N TYR A 412 -0.14 -3.31 -30.09
CA TYR A 412 -0.06 -2.87 -31.49
C TYR A 412 1.10 -3.52 -32.26
N MET A 413 2.30 -3.51 -31.67
CA MET A 413 3.52 -3.98 -32.33
C MET A 413 3.50 -5.46 -32.68
N ARG A 414 2.88 -6.26 -31.81
CA ARG A 414 2.87 -7.71 -31.95
C ARG A 414 1.77 -8.20 -32.89
N LEU A 415 0.73 -7.39 -33.10
CA LEU A 415 -0.37 -7.69 -34.00
C LEU A 415 -0.09 -7.27 -35.45
N PHE A 416 0.57 -6.12 -35.67
CA PHE A 416 0.60 -5.49 -37.01
C PHE A 416 1.98 -5.42 -37.67
N ILE A 417 3.08 -5.61 -36.94
CA ILE A 417 4.42 -5.64 -37.56
C ILE A 417 4.84 -7.09 -37.88
N PRO A 418 5.26 -7.41 -39.12
CA PRO A 418 5.77 -8.72 -39.49
C PRO A 418 7.03 -9.10 -38.70
N ASP A 419 7.19 -10.39 -38.37
CA ASP A 419 8.30 -10.87 -37.53
C ASP A 419 9.68 -10.65 -38.17
N GLY A 420 9.77 -10.59 -39.51
CA GLY A 420 11.01 -10.27 -40.24
C GLY A 420 11.51 -8.82 -40.05
N LEU A 421 10.61 -7.83 -39.97
CA LEU A 421 11.00 -6.44 -39.67
C LEU A 421 11.39 -6.24 -38.19
N LYS A 422 10.81 -7.03 -37.28
CA LYS A 422 11.19 -7.01 -35.86
C LYS A 422 12.66 -7.43 -35.65
N LEU A 423 13.19 -8.26 -36.55
CA LEU A 423 14.52 -8.86 -36.44
C LEU A 423 15.66 -7.95 -36.94
N SER A 424 15.44 -7.19 -38.02
CA SER A 424 16.43 -6.23 -38.52
C SER A 424 16.56 -5.02 -37.60
N GLU A 425 15.49 -4.69 -36.86
CA GLU A 425 15.44 -3.54 -35.97
C GLU A 425 15.75 -3.83 -34.50
N SER A 426 15.50 -5.03 -33.97
CA SER A 426 16.07 -5.35 -32.64
C SER A 426 17.59 -5.31 -32.71
N LYS A 427 18.19 -5.68 -33.85
CA LYS A 427 19.62 -5.47 -34.12
C LYS A 427 19.98 -3.99 -34.21
N ARG A 428 19.23 -3.13 -34.94
CA ARG A 428 19.54 -1.69 -35.10
C ARG A 428 19.25 -0.83 -33.87
N GLY A 429 18.18 -1.10 -33.13
CA GLY A 429 17.84 -0.42 -31.87
C GLY A 429 18.74 -0.85 -30.72
N PHE A 430 19.15 -2.13 -30.68
CA PHE A 430 20.21 -2.59 -29.79
C PHE A 430 21.57 -2.03 -30.21
N LEU A 431 21.88 -1.93 -31.51
CA LEU A 431 23.07 -1.23 -32.01
C LEU A 431 23.06 0.26 -31.69
N PHE A 432 21.91 0.93 -31.64
CA PHE A 432 21.79 2.33 -31.22
C PHE A 432 22.02 2.49 -29.71
N PHE A 433 21.62 1.50 -28.90
CA PHE A 433 21.93 1.44 -27.47
C PHE A 433 23.39 1.02 -27.19
N LEU A 434 23.94 0.11 -28.01
CA LEU A 434 25.34 -0.32 -27.98
C LEU A 434 26.29 0.75 -28.54
N ALA A 435 25.83 1.66 -29.39
CA ALA A 435 26.62 2.80 -29.88
C ALA A 435 26.94 3.81 -28.76
N LEU A 436 26.32 3.67 -27.59
CA LEU A 436 26.68 4.38 -26.35
C LEU A 436 27.73 3.64 -25.50
N LEU A 437 28.11 2.40 -25.85
CA LEU A 437 29.10 1.60 -25.12
C LEU A 437 30.41 1.49 -25.92
N ASP A 438 31.52 1.35 -25.20
CA ASP A 438 32.88 1.29 -25.76
C ASP A 438 33.08 0.05 -26.67
N ASP A 439 33.95 0.16 -27.68
CA ASP A 439 34.08 -0.80 -28.79
C ASP A 439 34.48 -2.22 -28.35
N LYS A 440 35.09 -2.36 -27.16
CA LYS A 440 35.43 -3.67 -26.57
C LYS A 440 34.20 -4.46 -26.10
N GLU A 441 33.21 -3.80 -25.49
CA GLU A 441 31.99 -4.46 -25.01
C GLU A 441 31.05 -4.81 -26.17
N ARG A 442 31.05 -3.96 -27.20
CA ARG A 442 30.37 -4.19 -28.48
C ARG A 442 30.84 -5.48 -29.15
N ASN A 443 32.14 -5.77 -29.14
CA ASN A 443 32.71 -7.00 -29.69
C ASN A 443 32.43 -8.24 -28.81
N PHE A 444 32.43 -8.10 -27.49
CA PHE A 444 32.06 -9.18 -26.56
C PHE A 444 30.60 -9.63 -26.75
N LEU A 445 29.66 -8.67 -26.88
CA LEU A 445 28.24 -8.98 -27.08
C LEU A 445 27.93 -9.41 -28.53
N ALA A 446 28.65 -8.92 -29.53
CA ALA A 446 28.52 -9.36 -30.92
C ALA A 446 28.95 -10.83 -31.10
N SER A 447 29.88 -11.33 -30.29
CA SER A 447 30.33 -12.74 -30.32
C SER A 447 29.21 -13.75 -30.02
N PHE A 448 28.19 -13.37 -29.23
CA PHE A 448 26.99 -14.19 -29.00
C PHE A 448 26.09 -14.34 -30.24
N THR A 449 26.29 -13.49 -31.25
CA THR A 449 25.44 -13.44 -32.45
C THR A 449 26.12 -13.97 -33.71
N ASN A 450 27.43 -14.23 -33.67
CA ASN A 450 28.22 -14.59 -34.84
C ASN A 450 28.58 -16.08 -34.83
N LYS A 451 27.62 -16.94 -35.16
CA LYS A 451 27.90 -18.32 -35.59
C LYS A 451 27.05 -18.67 -36.81
N LYS A 452 27.69 -18.59 -37.99
CA LYS A 452 27.14 -18.95 -39.32
C LYS A 452 26.63 -20.40 -39.41
N GLU A 453 27.10 -21.32 -38.56
CA GLU A 453 26.62 -22.71 -38.52
C GLU A 453 25.22 -22.87 -37.93
N ILE A 454 24.71 -21.87 -37.22
CA ILE A 454 23.37 -21.92 -36.62
C ILE A 454 22.30 -21.57 -37.67
N GLU A 455 22.61 -20.83 -38.73
CA GLU A 455 21.59 -20.35 -39.69
C GLU A 455 20.93 -21.45 -40.53
N GLU A 456 21.61 -22.58 -40.81
CA GLU A 456 21.01 -23.70 -41.56
C GLU A 456 20.18 -24.67 -40.72
N GLN A 457 20.32 -24.66 -39.38
CA GLN A 457 19.48 -25.48 -38.47
C GLN A 457 18.55 -24.64 -37.56
N ALA A 458 18.67 -23.31 -37.56
CA ALA A 458 17.94 -22.41 -36.68
C ALA A 458 16.80 -21.64 -37.35
N GLU A 459 16.12 -22.28 -38.31
CA GLU A 459 14.87 -21.71 -38.85
C GLU A 459 13.79 -21.53 -37.75
N TYR A 460 13.98 -22.10 -36.55
CA TYR A 460 12.99 -22.06 -35.47
C TYR A 460 13.51 -21.92 -34.03
N PHE A 461 14.74 -21.43 -33.77
CA PHE A 461 15.19 -21.24 -32.37
C PHE A 461 14.48 -20.02 -31.72
N PRO A 462 13.59 -20.19 -30.71
CA PRO A 462 12.82 -19.07 -30.19
C PRO A 462 13.68 -18.27 -29.18
N ARG A 463 14.19 -17.10 -29.60
CA ARG A 463 15.00 -16.17 -28.77
C ARG A 463 14.28 -15.67 -27.50
N LYS A 464 12.95 -15.70 -27.47
CA LYS A 464 12.13 -15.17 -26.37
C LYS A 464 12.23 -16.02 -25.08
N PRO A 465 12.03 -17.35 -25.12
CA PRO A 465 12.33 -18.26 -24.01
C PRO A 465 13.73 -18.06 -23.43
N ILE A 466 14.75 -17.88 -24.27
CA ILE A 466 16.14 -17.68 -23.83
C ILE A 466 16.28 -16.37 -23.05
N PHE A 467 15.70 -15.28 -23.55
CA PHE A 467 15.68 -14.00 -22.84
C PHE A 467 14.94 -14.08 -21.50
N ILE A 468 13.78 -14.74 -21.45
CA ILE A 468 13.02 -14.95 -20.20
C ILE A 468 13.83 -15.76 -19.19
N LYS A 469 14.53 -16.81 -19.65
CA LYS A 469 15.44 -17.61 -18.81
C LYS A 469 16.56 -16.76 -18.22
N TRP A 470 17.31 -16.01 -19.04
CA TRP A 470 18.42 -15.19 -18.55
C TRP A 470 17.97 -14.07 -17.62
N THR A 471 16.83 -13.46 -17.89
CA THR A 471 16.25 -12.45 -16.98
C THR A 471 15.75 -13.07 -15.68
N ALA A 472 15.25 -14.32 -15.68
CA ALA A 472 14.92 -15.04 -14.45
C ALA A 472 16.18 -15.40 -13.65
N ILE A 473 17.28 -15.80 -14.30
CA ILE A 473 18.57 -16.03 -13.65
C ILE A 473 19.11 -14.72 -13.04
N ALA A 474 19.07 -13.62 -13.80
CA ALA A 474 19.47 -12.31 -13.29
C ALA A 474 18.60 -11.88 -12.09
N ALA A 475 17.28 -12.11 -12.14
CA ALA A 475 16.39 -11.88 -11.02
C ALA A 475 16.76 -12.73 -9.81
N ALA A 476 17.11 -14.00 -9.99
CA ALA A 476 17.58 -14.88 -8.91
C ALA A 476 18.88 -14.38 -8.29
N VAL A 477 19.87 -13.96 -9.09
CA VAL A 477 21.13 -13.37 -8.59
C VAL A 477 20.84 -12.10 -7.79
N PHE A 478 19.99 -11.22 -8.31
CA PHE A 478 19.62 -9.99 -7.62
C PHE A 478 18.89 -10.26 -6.30
N ILE A 479 18.00 -11.25 -6.27
CA ILE A 479 17.32 -11.70 -5.05
C ILE A 479 18.34 -12.25 -4.04
N LEU A 480 19.31 -13.05 -4.46
CA LEU A 480 20.38 -13.54 -3.58
C LEU A 480 21.18 -12.39 -2.99
N LEU A 481 21.51 -11.36 -3.79
CA LEU A 481 22.16 -10.15 -3.30
C LEU A 481 21.27 -9.38 -2.30
N ALA A 482 19.96 -9.33 -2.52
CA ALA A 482 19.03 -8.67 -1.60
C ALA A 482 18.94 -9.34 -0.22
N HIS A 483 19.35 -10.62 -0.08
CA HIS A 483 19.44 -11.28 1.24
C HIS A 483 20.54 -10.68 2.12
N PHE A 484 21.48 -9.91 1.56
CA PHE A 484 22.36 -9.08 2.36
C PHE A 484 21.59 -7.83 2.80
N PRO A 485 21.40 -7.58 4.11
CA PRO A 485 20.48 -6.53 4.55
C PRO A 485 20.92 -5.11 4.13
N ILE A 486 22.23 -4.89 3.94
CA ILE A 486 22.78 -3.63 3.40
C ILE A 486 22.24 -3.37 1.98
N VAL A 487 22.06 -4.42 1.18
CA VAL A 487 21.57 -4.31 -0.19
C VAL A 487 20.05 -4.12 -0.21
N SER A 488 19.28 -4.92 0.55
CA SER A 488 17.83 -4.78 0.59
C SER A 488 17.36 -3.44 1.16
N PHE A 489 18.12 -2.81 2.06
CA PHE A 489 17.82 -1.47 2.58
C PHE A 489 17.70 -0.41 1.45
N HIS A 490 18.43 -0.57 0.34
CA HIS A 490 18.41 0.38 -0.78
C HIS A 490 17.44 0.01 -1.91
N ILE A 491 16.80 -1.16 -1.85
CA ILE A 491 15.92 -1.64 -2.91
C ILE A 491 14.47 -1.40 -2.50
N ASN A 492 13.65 -0.80 -3.37
CA ASN A 492 12.23 -0.61 -3.06
C ASN A 492 11.48 -1.97 -2.99
N PRO A 493 10.57 -2.17 -2.00
CA PRO A 493 9.82 -3.43 -1.85
C PRO A 493 9.03 -3.88 -3.08
N ILE A 494 8.51 -2.94 -3.89
CA ILE A 494 7.79 -3.25 -5.14
C ILE A 494 8.71 -3.97 -6.13
N LEU A 495 9.97 -3.54 -6.24
CA LEU A 495 10.95 -4.18 -7.11
C LEU A 495 11.25 -5.62 -6.66
N ILE A 496 11.47 -5.83 -5.37
CA ILE A 496 11.67 -7.17 -4.79
C ILE A 496 10.48 -8.07 -5.11
N PHE A 497 9.26 -7.58 -4.88
CA PHE A 497 8.05 -8.33 -5.18
C PHE A 497 7.94 -8.72 -6.66
N VAL A 498 8.17 -7.77 -7.58
CA VAL A 498 8.13 -8.04 -9.03
C VAL A 498 9.21 -9.05 -9.46
N LEU A 499 10.40 -9.00 -8.85
CA LEU A 499 11.49 -9.95 -9.11
C LEU A 499 11.11 -11.37 -8.68
N TYR A 500 10.55 -11.54 -7.47
CA TYR A 500 10.07 -12.84 -7.01
C TYR A 500 8.94 -13.37 -7.88
N LEU A 501 7.98 -12.51 -8.23
CA LEU A 501 6.88 -12.89 -9.09
C LEU A 501 7.38 -13.37 -10.46
N HIS A 502 8.34 -12.67 -11.06
CA HIS A 502 8.98 -13.11 -12.31
C HIS A 502 9.71 -14.45 -12.16
N LEU A 503 10.50 -14.60 -11.10
CA LEU A 503 11.28 -15.82 -10.83
C LEU A 503 10.36 -17.04 -10.65
N TYR A 504 9.36 -16.94 -9.77
CA TYR A 504 8.42 -18.02 -9.50
C TYR A 504 7.56 -18.36 -10.71
N TYR A 505 7.12 -17.34 -11.44
CA TYR A 505 6.38 -17.54 -12.67
C TYR A 505 7.22 -18.30 -13.71
N ALA A 506 8.48 -17.91 -13.89
CA ALA A 506 9.41 -18.58 -14.79
C ALA A 506 9.68 -20.03 -14.36
N LEU A 507 9.87 -20.27 -13.06
CA LEU A 507 10.10 -21.60 -12.48
C LEU A 507 8.90 -22.53 -12.69
N LEU A 508 7.70 -22.07 -12.32
CA LEU A 508 6.46 -22.85 -12.48
C LEU A 508 6.21 -23.18 -13.95
N ASN A 509 6.41 -22.22 -14.84
CA ASN A 509 6.26 -22.48 -16.26
C ASN A 509 7.35 -23.44 -16.79
N ALA A 510 8.59 -23.36 -16.30
CA ALA A 510 9.63 -24.32 -16.69
C ALA A 510 9.25 -25.75 -16.27
N LEU A 511 8.73 -25.93 -15.05
CA LEU A 511 8.24 -27.22 -14.55
C LEU A 511 7.13 -27.80 -15.43
N VAL A 512 6.11 -27.00 -15.73
CA VAL A 512 4.98 -27.38 -16.58
C VAL A 512 5.47 -27.85 -17.95
N LYS A 513 6.37 -27.09 -18.60
CA LYS A 513 6.90 -27.46 -19.91
C LYS A 513 7.71 -28.75 -19.88
N THR A 514 8.58 -28.90 -18.88
CA THR A 514 9.41 -30.09 -18.72
C THR A 514 8.56 -31.34 -18.51
N TYR A 515 7.50 -31.26 -17.71
CA TYR A 515 6.53 -32.34 -17.55
C TYR A 515 5.96 -32.79 -18.91
N PHE A 516 5.57 -31.86 -19.79
CA PHE A 516 5.03 -32.21 -21.12
C PHE A 516 6.04 -32.80 -22.08
N TYR A 517 7.29 -32.33 -22.06
CA TYR A 517 8.35 -32.88 -22.90
C TYR A 517 8.52 -34.39 -22.66
N TYR A 518 8.60 -34.81 -21.40
CA TYR A 518 8.77 -36.23 -21.08
C TYR A 518 7.49 -37.06 -21.28
N ASN A 519 6.30 -36.48 -21.09
CA ASN A 519 5.03 -37.14 -21.38
C ASN A 519 4.68 -37.19 -22.89
N GLN A 520 5.56 -36.71 -23.77
CA GLN A 520 5.35 -36.81 -25.21
C GLN A 520 5.85 -38.13 -25.81
N GLU A 521 6.88 -38.76 -25.23
CA GLU A 521 7.57 -39.90 -25.86
C GLU A 521 7.16 -41.28 -25.33
N ASP A 522 6.58 -41.41 -24.12
CA ASP A 522 6.32 -42.72 -23.50
C ASP A 522 5.09 -42.72 -22.57
N ASN A 523 4.08 -43.53 -22.89
CA ASN A 523 2.83 -43.65 -22.11
C ASN A 523 2.99 -44.42 -20.77
N ASN A 524 4.17 -44.97 -20.47
CA ASN A 524 4.30 -46.01 -19.43
C ASN A 524 5.47 -45.84 -18.44
N ARG A 525 6.04 -44.63 -18.27
CA ARG A 525 7.16 -44.42 -17.34
C ARG A 525 6.78 -43.52 -16.17
N GLY A 526 6.98 -44.03 -14.95
CA GLY A 526 6.67 -43.32 -13.72
C GLY A 526 7.52 -42.06 -13.49
N PHE A 527 6.98 -41.13 -12.70
CA PHE A 527 7.57 -39.83 -12.32
C PHE A 527 9.05 -39.90 -11.88
N VAL A 528 9.48 -41.01 -11.29
CA VAL A 528 10.86 -41.23 -10.80
C VAL A 528 11.89 -41.29 -11.94
N ALA A 529 11.56 -41.91 -13.08
CA ALA A 529 12.45 -41.94 -14.25
C ALA A 529 12.60 -40.55 -14.90
N LEU A 530 11.58 -39.71 -14.71
CA LEU A 530 11.48 -38.33 -15.18
C LEU A 530 12.40 -37.40 -14.36
N LEU A 531 12.50 -37.63 -13.04
CA LEU A 531 13.45 -36.96 -12.16
C LEU A 531 14.91 -37.24 -12.57
N TYR A 532 15.26 -38.51 -12.78
CA TYR A 532 16.65 -38.93 -13.04
C TYR A 532 17.23 -38.37 -14.36
N ARG A 533 16.40 -38.22 -15.39
CA ARG A 533 16.83 -37.71 -16.71
C ARG A 533 16.93 -36.19 -16.80
N ASN A 534 16.38 -35.46 -15.82
CA ASN A 534 16.33 -34.01 -15.86
C ASN A 534 16.95 -33.41 -14.60
N SER A 535 18.11 -32.80 -14.76
CA SER A 535 18.83 -32.14 -13.65
C SER A 535 18.00 -31.05 -12.98
N PHE A 536 17.16 -30.32 -13.72
CA PHE A 536 16.28 -29.30 -13.16
C PHE A 536 15.15 -29.91 -12.31
N LEU A 537 14.46 -30.95 -12.79
CA LEU A 537 13.43 -31.62 -11.98
C LEU A 537 14.03 -32.32 -10.76
N SER A 538 15.23 -32.89 -10.87
CA SER A 538 15.99 -33.41 -9.73
C SER A 538 16.27 -32.32 -8.71
N ILE A 539 16.76 -31.14 -9.12
CA ILE A 539 17.00 -30.00 -8.21
C ILE A 539 15.69 -29.55 -7.57
N VAL A 540 14.60 -29.39 -8.34
CA VAL A 540 13.31 -28.99 -7.78
C VAL A 540 12.74 -30.03 -6.83
N ALA A 541 12.90 -31.32 -7.12
CA ALA A 541 12.48 -32.38 -6.21
C ALA A 541 13.35 -32.46 -4.95
N ILE A 542 14.65 -32.21 -5.05
CA ILE A 542 15.55 -32.10 -3.88
C ILE A 542 15.16 -30.88 -3.04
N VAL A 543 14.96 -29.71 -3.65
CA VAL A 543 14.49 -28.51 -2.95
C VAL A 543 13.11 -28.74 -2.35
N GLY A 544 12.22 -29.43 -3.06
CA GLY A 544 10.89 -29.83 -2.58
C GLY A 544 10.97 -30.79 -1.40
N LEU A 545 11.85 -31.80 -1.44
CA LEU A 545 12.09 -32.73 -0.35
C LEU A 545 12.73 -32.03 0.86
N ILE A 546 13.67 -31.10 0.64
CA ILE A 546 14.24 -30.26 1.69
C ILE A 546 13.12 -29.40 2.30
N TYR A 547 12.27 -28.79 1.48
CA TYR A 547 11.13 -27.99 1.94
C TYR A 547 10.16 -28.84 2.76
N PHE A 548 9.61 -29.92 2.21
CA PHE A 548 8.64 -30.79 2.89
C PHE A 548 9.25 -31.50 4.11
N GLY A 549 10.51 -31.91 4.03
CA GLY A 549 11.26 -32.43 5.17
C GLY A 549 11.39 -31.38 6.28
N ASN A 550 11.80 -30.16 5.94
CA ASN A 550 11.88 -29.06 6.90
C ASN A 550 10.50 -28.72 7.49
N GLN A 551 9.41 -28.81 6.71
CA GLN A 551 8.05 -28.61 7.21
C GLN A 551 7.63 -29.69 8.22
N ALA A 552 8.03 -30.94 8.00
CA ALA A 552 7.69 -32.06 8.89
C ALA A 552 8.52 -32.11 10.18
N PHE A 553 9.76 -31.59 10.17
CA PHE A 553 10.74 -31.85 11.24
C PHE A 553 11.24 -30.63 12.01
N THR A 554 10.88 -29.38 11.65
CA THR A 554 11.42 -28.19 12.34
C THR A 554 10.33 -27.29 12.93
N GLY A 555 10.44 -27.01 14.24
CA GLY A 555 9.79 -25.85 14.86
C GLY A 555 10.58 -24.57 14.59
N SER A 556 9.99 -23.40 14.83
CA SER A 556 10.77 -22.15 14.90
C SER A 556 11.85 -22.28 15.97
N LEU A 557 13.10 -21.90 15.68
CA LEU A 557 14.16 -21.88 16.69
C LEU A 557 13.77 -20.90 17.82
N PRO A 558 13.87 -21.31 19.09
CA PRO A 558 13.68 -20.39 20.20
C PRO A 558 14.76 -19.30 20.19
N PHE A 559 14.47 -18.17 20.81
CA PHE A 559 15.51 -17.16 21.07
C PHE A 559 16.66 -17.74 21.89
N ASP A 560 17.84 -17.19 21.65
CA ASP A 560 19.01 -17.51 22.44
C ASP A 560 18.84 -16.86 23.83
N ILE A 561 19.11 -17.63 24.89
CA ILE A 561 19.17 -17.11 26.26
C ILE A 561 20.62 -16.80 26.61
N HIS A 562 20.85 -15.67 27.28
CA HIS A 562 22.19 -15.14 27.58
C HIS A 562 22.45 -15.17 29.08
N SER A 563 23.68 -15.52 29.45
CA SER A 563 24.14 -15.53 30.84
C SER A 563 24.14 -14.12 31.45
N LEU A 564 23.80 -14.06 32.72
CA LEU A 564 23.68 -12.83 33.51
C LEU A 564 24.67 -12.89 34.68
N SER A 565 25.24 -11.76 35.07
CA SER A 565 25.84 -11.59 36.39
C SER A 565 24.75 -11.11 37.35
N GLU A 566 24.52 -11.79 38.47
CA GLU A 566 23.48 -11.40 39.44
C GLU A 566 23.80 -10.08 40.16
N GLU A 567 25.08 -9.75 40.34
CA GLU A 567 25.54 -8.54 41.05
C GLU A 567 25.17 -7.22 40.34
N GLU A 568 24.73 -7.26 39.09
CA GLU A 568 24.45 -6.09 38.25
C GLU A 568 22.94 -5.91 37.93
N ILE A 569 22.06 -6.67 38.60
CA ILE A 569 20.61 -6.63 38.39
C ILE A 569 19.93 -5.84 39.51
N CYS A 570 18.89 -5.08 39.17
CA CYS A 570 18.01 -4.49 40.17
C CYS A 570 16.96 -5.50 40.63
N HIS A 571 17.03 -5.90 41.89
CA HIS A 571 16.05 -6.77 42.52
C HIS A 571 14.87 -5.99 43.10
N TYR A 572 13.84 -6.72 43.54
CA TYR A 572 12.66 -6.17 44.18
C TYR A 572 13.01 -5.27 45.36
N GLU A 573 13.90 -5.75 46.24
CA GLU A 573 14.34 -5.05 47.43
C GLU A 573 15.02 -3.73 47.06
N ASP A 574 15.92 -3.73 46.08
CA ASP A 574 16.68 -2.55 45.67
C ASP A 574 15.79 -1.48 45.04
N TYR A 575 14.78 -1.90 44.27
CA TYR A 575 13.90 -0.97 43.57
C TYR A 575 12.73 -0.47 44.45
N PHE A 576 12.03 -1.38 45.12
CA PHE A 576 10.80 -1.10 45.87
C PHE A 576 11.01 -0.89 47.36
N LEU A 577 12.09 -1.37 48.00
CA LEU A 577 12.28 -1.20 49.44
C LEU A 577 13.38 -0.17 49.74
N ASN A 578 14.58 -0.39 49.22
CA ASN A 578 15.77 0.42 49.50
C ASN A 578 15.83 1.68 48.64
N GLY A 579 15.17 1.65 47.48
CA GLY A 579 15.14 2.78 46.55
C GLY A 579 16.44 3.01 45.79
N GLU A 580 17.45 2.16 45.94
CA GLU A 580 18.76 2.25 45.27
C GLU A 580 18.64 2.22 43.73
N CYS A 581 17.68 1.46 43.21
CA CYS A 581 17.37 1.39 41.78
C CYS A 581 16.24 2.33 41.34
N SER A 582 15.69 3.15 42.25
CA SER A 582 14.62 4.12 41.95
C SER A 582 14.98 5.57 42.37
N SER A 583 16.17 5.81 42.91
CA SER A 583 16.65 7.11 43.40
C SER A 583 17.61 7.79 42.41
N GLY A 584 17.06 8.53 41.47
CA GLY A 584 17.79 9.46 40.60
C GLY A 584 17.60 10.94 40.96
N GLY A 585 17.62 11.30 42.25
CA GLY A 585 17.49 12.71 42.72
C GLY A 585 16.16 13.10 43.37
N GLU A 586 16.07 14.35 43.87
CA GLU A 586 14.95 14.99 44.63
C GLU A 586 13.65 15.23 43.82
N VAL A 587 13.59 14.80 42.56
CA VAL A 587 12.47 15.10 41.64
C VAL A 587 11.25 14.21 41.95
N ASP A 588 10.10 14.82 42.23
CA ASP A 588 8.82 14.10 42.39
C ASP A 588 8.36 13.54 41.03
N ARG A 589 8.37 12.20 40.91
CA ARG A 589 8.01 11.48 39.69
C ARG A 589 6.55 11.07 39.72
N ASN A 590 5.71 11.85 39.06
CA ASN A 590 4.26 11.68 38.99
C ASN A 590 3.76 11.32 37.58
N ILE A 591 4.64 11.20 36.57
CA ILE A 591 4.25 10.94 35.18
C ILE A 591 4.34 9.44 34.85
N TYR A 592 3.33 8.90 34.16
CA TYR A 592 3.29 7.57 33.58
C TYR A 592 3.07 7.69 32.08
N LEU A 593 3.92 7.09 31.25
CA LEU A 593 3.86 7.21 29.80
C LEU A 593 3.44 5.91 29.11
N ALA A 594 2.30 5.93 28.43
CA ALA A 594 1.81 4.85 27.57
C ALA A 594 1.96 5.22 26.09
N SER A 595 2.26 4.25 25.21
CA SER A 595 2.34 4.49 23.76
C SER A 595 1.60 3.43 22.96
N TYR A 596 0.73 3.90 22.07
CA TYR A 596 0.05 3.07 21.10
C TYR A 596 1.00 2.39 20.13
N GLY A 597 0.61 1.18 19.70
CA GLY A 597 1.24 0.46 18.62
C GLY A 597 0.84 0.96 17.24
N GLY A 598 1.66 0.64 16.23
CA GLY A 598 1.40 1.07 14.85
C GLY A 598 2.58 0.92 13.90
N GLY A 599 3.43 -0.10 14.12
CA GLY A 599 4.66 -0.31 13.33
C GLY A 599 5.55 0.93 13.27
N LEU A 600 6.25 1.14 12.16
CA LEU A 600 7.21 2.23 12.00
C LEU A 600 6.57 3.63 12.14
N ARG A 601 5.27 3.79 11.84
CA ARG A 601 4.53 5.04 12.11
C ARG A 601 4.56 5.38 13.60
N ALA A 602 4.24 4.42 14.46
CA ALA A 602 4.28 4.62 15.92
C ALA A 602 5.72 4.86 16.39
N THR A 603 6.68 4.07 15.90
CA THR A 603 8.10 4.23 16.25
C THR A 603 8.59 5.65 15.94
N ALA A 604 8.33 6.14 14.72
CA ALA A 604 8.76 7.47 14.30
C ALA A 604 8.05 8.58 15.09
N TRP A 605 6.74 8.48 15.31
CA TRP A 605 5.99 9.47 16.08
C TRP A 605 6.46 9.55 17.53
N ASN A 606 6.70 8.40 18.15
CA ASN A 606 7.15 8.33 19.53
C ASN A 606 8.57 8.91 19.70
N LEU A 607 9.51 8.56 18.82
CA LEU A 607 10.85 9.13 18.82
C LEU A 607 10.84 10.66 18.63
N LEU A 608 10.04 11.16 17.68
CA LEU A 608 9.88 12.60 17.43
C LEU A 608 9.35 13.33 18.66
N LEU A 609 8.31 12.77 19.29
CA LEU A 609 7.64 13.39 20.43
C LEU A 609 8.49 13.33 21.70
N MET A 610 9.15 12.20 21.99
CA MET A 610 10.06 12.09 23.12
C MET A 610 11.24 13.05 22.99
N SER A 611 11.81 13.19 21.77
CA SER A 611 12.84 14.20 21.50
C SER A 611 12.32 15.60 21.77
N ALA A 612 11.16 15.95 21.22
CA ALA A 612 10.61 17.30 21.39
C ALA A 612 10.27 17.64 22.84
N LEU A 613 9.82 16.66 23.64
CA LEU A 613 9.56 16.84 25.08
C LEU A 613 10.85 17.04 25.87
N ASP A 614 11.90 16.24 25.61
CA ASP A 614 13.22 16.45 26.22
C ASP A 614 13.81 17.82 25.81
N ASP A 615 13.79 18.14 24.52
CA ASP A 615 14.36 19.38 23.97
C ASP A 615 13.66 20.65 24.54
N SER A 616 12.39 20.52 24.96
CA SER A 616 11.60 21.62 25.56
C SER A 616 12.00 21.94 27.01
N LEU A 617 12.63 21.01 27.73
CA LEU A 617 13.10 21.20 29.11
C LEU A 617 14.54 21.73 29.20
N GLY A 618 15.30 21.67 28.09
CA GLY A 618 16.68 22.14 27.99
C GLY A 618 17.71 21.07 28.34
N SER A 619 18.99 21.47 28.49
CA SER A 619 20.10 20.52 28.69
C SER A 619 20.31 20.09 30.15
N GLU A 620 19.68 20.76 31.11
CA GLU A 620 19.87 20.52 32.55
C GLU A 620 18.82 19.55 33.15
N GLU A 621 17.70 19.32 32.46
CA GLU A 621 16.62 18.44 32.92
C GLU A 621 16.04 17.62 31.75
N SER A 622 15.84 16.32 31.96
CA SER A 622 15.23 15.44 30.95
C SER A 622 13.77 15.15 31.26
N PHE A 623 12.91 15.07 30.25
CA PHE A 623 11.49 14.70 30.45
C PHE A 623 11.38 13.30 31.04
N THR A 624 12.30 12.40 30.66
CA THR A 624 12.40 11.04 31.22
C THR A 624 12.61 11.00 32.74
N ASP A 625 13.18 12.05 33.35
CA ASP A 625 13.51 12.08 34.78
C ASP A 625 12.26 12.23 35.65
N ARG A 626 11.19 12.81 35.08
CA ARG A 626 9.88 13.01 35.71
C ARG A 626 8.97 11.79 35.59
N ILE A 627 9.34 10.80 34.78
CA ILE A 627 8.52 9.62 34.49
C ILE A 627 8.79 8.52 35.51
N ARG A 628 7.75 7.93 36.09
CA ARG A 628 7.81 6.79 37.01
C ARG A 628 7.83 5.44 36.30
N GLY A 629 7.18 5.34 35.14
CA GLY A 629 7.09 4.11 34.36
C GLY A 629 6.68 4.38 32.93
N ILE A 630 7.22 3.57 32.01
CA ILE A 630 6.92 3.64 30.58
C ILE A 630 6.37 2.29 30.12
N SER A 631 5.30 2.30 29.33
CA SER A 631 4.82 1.09 28.67
C SER A 631 4.44 1.34 27.21
N GLY A 632 4.70 0.34 26.37
CA GLY A 632 4.42 0.43 24.95
C GLY A 632 4.11 -0.91 24.32
N VAL A 633 3.59 -0.84 23.10
CA VAL A 633 3.18 -1.99 22.29
C VAL A 633 3.66 -1.78 20.85
N SER A 634 4.06 -2.83 20.15
CA SER A 634 4.44 -2.78 18.73
C SER A 634 5.47 -1.67 18.48
N GLY A 635 5.29 -0.86 17.43
CA GLY A 635 6.14 0.31 17.15
C GLY A 635 6.23 1.33 18.29
N GLY A 636 5.21 1.45 19.16
CA GLY A 636 5.27 2.29 20.36
C GLY A 636 6.34 1.81 21.34
N ALA A 637 6.40 0.49 21.58
CA ALA A 637 7.44 -0.13 22.39
C ALA A 637 8.84 0.06 21.76
N LEU A 638 8.95 -0.06 20.44
CA LEU A 638 10.22 0.19 19.74
C LEU A 638 10.69 1.63 19.92
N GLY A 639 9.81 2.61 19.76
CA GLY A 639 10.16 4.02 19.96
C GLY A 639 10.72 4.28 21.36
N GLN A 640 10.01 3.82 22.39
CA GLN A 640 10.44 3.91 23.80
C GLN A 640 11.72 3.13 24.10
N ALA A 641 11.94 2.00 23.43
CA ALA A 641 13.13 1.18 23.63
C ALA A 641 14.37 1.71 22.90
N PHE A 642 14.17 2.37 21.75
CA PHE A 642 15.26 2.92 20.93
C PHE A 642 15.68 4.31 21.38
N TYR A 643 14.75 5.12 21.89
CA TYR A 643 15.06 6.45 22.38
C TYR A 643 16.26 6.50 23.36
N PRO A 644 16.29 5.72 24.46
CA PRO A 644 17.42 5.73 25.39
C PRO A 644 18.72 5.20 24.75
N LEU A 645 18.63 4.26 23.79
CA LEU A 645 19.81 3.79 23.06
C LEU A 645 20.38 4.88 22.15
N ILE A 646 19.53 5.67 21.49
CA ILE A 646 19.96 6.80 20.67
C ILE A 646 20.68 7.82 21.55
N ARG A 647 20.11 8.14 22.71
CA ARG A 647 20.74 9.04 23.69
C ARG A 647 22.10 8.53 24.17
N MET A 648 22.20 7.24 24.49
CA MET A 648 23.44 6.67 25.00
C MET A 648 24.56 6.57 23.94
N TYR A 649 24.22 6.26 22.67
CA TYR A 649 25.23 5.99 21.63
C TYR A 649 25.43 7.14 20.63
N GLN A 650 24.44 8.02 20.45
CA GLN A 650 24.36 8.97 19.34
C GLN A 650 23.60 10.27 19.73
N GLU A 651 23.67 10.75 20.98
CA GLU A 651 22.95 11.97 21.42
C GLU A 651 23.21 13.17 20.48
N GLU A 652 24.47 13.43 20.13
CA GLU A 652 24.86 14.53 19.23
C GLU A 652 24.25 14.41 17.82
N HIS A 653 23.79 13.22 17.44
CA HIS A 653 23.21 12.92 16.13
C HIS A 653 21.75 12.43 16.24
N LYS A 654 21.10 12.61 17.39
CA LYS A 654 19.75 12.12 17.72
C LYS A 654 18.75 12.36 16.60
N ASP A 655 18.58 13.60 16.14
CA ASP A 655 17.63 13.96 15.07
C ASP A 655 17.91 13.24 13.74
N SER A 656 19.19 13.09 13.41
CA SER A 656 19.61 12.41 12.18
C SER A 656 19.32 10.90 12.26
N ILE A 657 19.52 10.29 13.42
CA ILE A 657 19.21 8.88 13.67
C ILE A 657 17.69 8.65 13.69
N ILE A 658 16.92 9.50 14.37
CA ILE A 658 15.45 9.44 14.36
C ILE A 658 14.92 9.55 12.92
N GLN A 659 15.49 10.45 12.12
CA GLN A 659 15.15 10.57 10.71
C GLN A 659 15.50 9.31 9.91
N LEU A 660 16.68 8.72 10.15
CA LEU A 660 17.13 7.51 9.44
C LEU A 660 16.27 6.29 9.79
N ILE A 661 15.86 6.15 11.05
CA ILE A 661 14.89 5.13 11.48
C ILE A 661 13.53 5.41 10.83
N GLY A 662 13.02 6.63 10.94
CA GLY A 662 11.71 7.00 10.40
C GLY A 662 11.60 6.85 8.88
N LYS A 663 12.69 7.03 8.13
CA LYS A 663 12.74 6.82 6.67
C LYS A 663 13.31 5.46 6.25
N GLY A 664 13.60 4.59 7.22
CA GLY A 664 14.27 3.33 6.97
C GLY A 664 13.42 2.34 6.19
N ASN A 665 14.04 1.63 5.27
CA ASN A 665 13.40 0.59 4.48
C ASN A 665 13.62 -0.79 5.12
N PHE A 666 12.80 -1.10 6.12
CA PHE A 666 12.86 -2.40 6.81
C PHE A 666 12.02 -3.47 6.11
N LEU A 667 10.98 -3.07 5.35
CA LEU A 667 10.09 -3.99 4.65
C LEU A 667 10.78 -4.80 3.54
N SER A 668 11.76 -4.20 2.84
CA SER A 668 12.47 -4.92 1.77
C SER A 668 13.19 -6.16 2.27
N ALA A 669 13.87 -6.07 3.42
CA ALA A 669 14.49 -7.23 4.04
C ALA A 669 13.43 -8.28 4.43
N ASP A 670 12.32 -7.86 5.02
CA ASP A 670 11.23 -8.76 5.39
C ASP A 670 10.66 -9.52 4.18
N LEU A 671 10.40 -8.84 3.05
CA LEU A 671 9.89 -9.47 1.84
C LEU A 671 10.90 -10.41 1.18
N THR A 672 12.19 -10.02 1.15
CA THR A 672 13.24 -10.88 0.62
C THR A 672 13.36 -12.17 1.42
N TYR A 673 13.32 -12.10 2.75
CA TYR A 673 13.38 -13.32 3.55
C TYR A 673 12.07 -14.11 3.47
N LEU A 674 10.91 -13.44 3.51
CA LEU A 674 9.58 -14.09 3.43
C LEU A 674 9.41 -14.94 2.17
N PHE A 675 9.74 -14.41 0.99
CA PHE A 675 9.68 -15.14 -0.27
C PHE A 675 10.99 -15.91 -0.58
N GLY A 676 12.04 -15.73 0.22
CA GLY A 676 13.33 -16.41 0.03
C GLY A 676 13.59 -17.44 1.11
N ALA A 677 14.49 -17.06 2.02
CA ALA A 677 15.00 -17.90 3.09
C ALA A 677 13.92 -18.56 3.94
N ASP A 678 12.89 -17.82 4.36
CA ASP A 678 11.85 -18.31 5.25
C ASP A 678 10.88 -19.25 4.52
N PHE A 679 10.55 -18.94 3.26
CA PHE A 679 9.78 -19.85 2.41
C PHE A 679 10.50 -21.19 2.25
N LEU A 680 11.82 -21.18 2.14
CA LEU A 680 12.63 -22.41 2.07
C LEU A 680 13.01 -22.97 3.46
N ARG A 681 12.57 -22.32 4.55
CA ARG A 681 12.95 -22.61 5.96
C ARG A 681 14.47 -22.68 6.21
N LEU A 682 15.26 -21.95 5.42
CA LEU A 682 16.71 -21.82 5.64
C LEU A 682 17.00 -21.11 6.98
N SER A 683 16.09 -20.24 7.42
CA SER A 683 16.13 -19.57 8.72
C SER A 683 15.94 -20.50 9.93
N SER A 684 15.43 -21.72 9.71
CA SER A 684 15.27 -22.74 10.77
C SER A 684 16.51 -23.61 10.94
N VAL A 685 17.53 -23.46 10.08
CA VAL A 685 18.80 -24.18 10.16
C VAL A 685 19.80 -23.32 10.96
N PRO A 686 20.19 -23.74 12.18
CA PRO A 686 21.10 -22.96 13.02
C PRO A 686 22.39 -22.59 12.30
N GLY A 687 22.78 -21.31 12.35
CA GLY A 687 24.03 -20.79 11.77
C GLY A 687 24.01 -20.58 10.25
N LEU A 688 22.96 -20.99 9.53
CA LEU A 688 22.85 -20.76 8.08
C LEU A 688 22.33 -19.36 7.76
N MET A 689 21.15 -19.02 8.29
CA MET A 689 20.52 -17.71 8.15
C MET A 689 19.75 -17.39 9.43
N ASP A 690 19.79 -16.13 9.88
CA ASP A 690 18.93 -15.67 10.96
C ASP A 690 17.46 -15.57 10.49
N ASP A 691 16.52 -15.60 11.43
CA ASP A 691 15.13 -15.27 11.14
C ASP A 691 14.98 -13.80 10.70
N ARG A 692 14.02 -13.53 9.81
CA ARG A 692 13.81 -12.19 9.23
C ARG A 692 13.59 -11.09 10.26
N SER A 693 12.97 -11.39 11.40
CA SER A 693 12.70 -10.40 12.45
C SER A 693 13.98 -10.07 13.25
N ARG A 694 14.85 -11.05 13.47
CA ARG A 694 16.21 -10.82 14.00
C ARG A 694 17.06 -9.99 13.03
N VAL A 695 16.91 -10.21 11.72
CA VAL A 695 17.54 -9.37 10.68
C VAL A 695 17.00 -7.93 10.72
N ALA A 696 15.70 -7.74 10.91
CA ALA A 696 15.11 -6.42 11.08
C ALA A 696 15.69 -5.69 12.30
N MET A 697 15.81 -6.36 13.46
CA MET A 697 16.44 -5.79 14.66
C MET A 697 17.93 -5.45 14.44
N LYS A 698 18.67 -6.27 13.68
CA LYS A 698 20.05 -5.94 13.28
C LYS A 698 20.12 -4.65 12.48
N ASN A 699 19.14 -4.39 11.61
CA ASN A 699 19.10 -3.15 10.82
C ASN A 699 18.84 -1.92 11.70
N TYR A 700 17.92 -1.99 12.66
CA TYR A 700 17.75 -0.92 13.65
C TYR A 700 19.02 -0.70 14.47
N TRP A 701 19.63 -1.77 14.97
CA TRP A 701 20.86 -1.69 15.75
C TRP A 701 22.02 -1.05 14.99
N ARG A 702 22.19 -1.34 13.70
CA ARG A 702 23.23 -0.71 12.86
C ARG A 702 23.04 0.80 12.76
N VAL A 703 21.80 1.25 12.64
CA VAL A 703 21.46 2.67 12.60
C VAL A 703 21.75 3.32 13.95
N ILE A 704 21.30 2.72 15.05
CA ILE A 704 21.44 3.27 16.41
C ILE A 704 22.89 3.25 16.90
N SER A 705 23.63 2.17 16.66
CA SER A 705 25.03 2.04 17.10
C SER A 705 26.02 2.81 16.22
N GLY A 706 25.60 3.28 15.04
CA GLY A 706 26.49 3.92 14.06
C GLY A 706 27.50 2.97 13.42
N CYS A 707 27.44 1.65 13.66
CA CYS A 707 28.38 0.65 13.15
C CYS A 707 27.70 -0.31 12.14
N PRO A 708 27.95 -0.17 10.82
CA PRO A 708 27.33 -1.01 9.79
C PRO A 708 27.64 -2.51 9.93
N CYS A 709 28.82 -2.83 10.49
CA CYS A 709 29.31 -4.19 10.69
C CYS A 709 29.13 -4.70 12.13
N GLY A 710 28.48 -3.93 13.01
CA GLY A 710 28.31 -4.27 14.41
C GLY A 710 27.53 -5.58 14.58
N LYS A 711 28.04 -6.47 15.44
CA LYS A 711 27.23 -7.59 15.93
C LYS A 711 26.04 -7.01 16.72
N ILE A 712 24.88 -7.68 16.64
CA ILE A 712 23.74 -7.31 17.46
C ILE A 712 24.14 -7.36 18.93
N ASP A 713 23.72 -6.35 19.69
CA ASP A 713 23.93 -6.37 21.13
C ASP A 713 23.13 -7.51 21.75
N LYS A 714 23.84 -8.39 22.46
CA LYS A 714 23.29 -9.57 23.14
C LYS A 714 23.15 -9.36 24.64
N THR A 715 23.35 -8.14 25.12
CA THR A 715 23.21 -7.81 26.53
C THR A 715 21.79 -8.16 27.00
N PRO A 716 21.64 -8.92 28.10
CA PRO A 716 20.36 -9.24 28.73
C PRO A 716 19.48 -8.01 29.00
N TYR A 717 18.16 -8.17 28.94
CA TYR A 717 17.21 -7.06 29.11
C TYR A 717 17.41 -6.28 30.42
N HIS A 718 17.55 -6.99 31.55
CA HIS A 718 17.78 -6.41 32.88
C HIS A 718 19.08 -5.58 32.92
N LEU A 719 20.19 -6.15 32.46
CA LEU A 719 21.50 -5.50 32.44
C LEU A 719 21.54 -4.31 31.51
N LYS A 720 20.92 -4.41 30.33
CA LYS A 720 20.85 -3.28 29.39
C LYS A 720 20.05 -2.12 29.98
N TRP A 721 18.94 -2.41 30.66
CA TRP A 721 18.18 -1.39 31.39
C TRP A 721 19.00 -0.72 32.47
N ARG A 722 19.73 -1.50 33.28
CA ARG A 722 20.63 -0.94 34.29
C ARG A 722 21.72 -0.05 33.68
N GLN A 723 22.34 -0.49 32.58
CA GLN A 723 23.40 0.27 31.90
C GLN A 723 22.94 1.67 31.48
N TYR A 724 21.76 1.82 30.88
CA TYR A 724 21.29 3.16 30.51
C TYR A 724 20.71 3.93 31.69
N HIS A 725 20.14 3.25 32.70
CA HIS A 725 19.72 3.90 33.93
C HIS A 725 20.93 4.62 34.55
N ASP A 726 22.07 3.94 34.62
CA ASP A 726 23.30 4.49 35.20
C ASP A 726 23.96 5.54 34.29
N ALA A 727 23.95 5.32 32.96
CA ALA A 727 24.54 6.26 32.00
C ALA A 727 23.76 7.58 31.87
N LEU A 728 22.44 7.54 32.00
CA LEU A 728 21.55 8.70 31.91
C LEU A 728 21.20 9.30 33.29
N GLY A 729 21.77 8.75 34.38
CA GLY A 729 21.44 9.11 35.77
C GLY A 729 20.14 8.47 36.27
N TYR A 730 19.07 8.53 35.46
CA TYR A 730 17.82 7.81 35.71
C TYR A 730 17.13 7.45 34.40
N TYR A 731 16.52 6.26 34.36
CA TYR A 731 15.55 5.94 33.31
C TYR A 731 14.42 5.08 33.89
N PRO A 732 13.14 5.41 33.61
CA PRO A 732 12.00 4.69 34.15
C PRO A 732 11.99 3.21 33.71
N PRO A 733 11.37 2.30 34.49
CA PRO A 733 11.12 0.93 34.06
C PRO A 733 10.37 0.90 32.73
N LEU A 734 10.98 0.24 31.74
CA LEU A 734 10.42 0.03 30.42
C LEU A 734 9.61 -1.27 30.40
N ILE A 735 8.30 -1.17 30.26
CA ILE A 735 7.38 -2.31 30.22
C ILE A 735 7.01 -2.61 28.76
N ILE A 736 7.50 -3.73 28.23
CA ILE A 736 7.24 -4.14 26.85
C ILE A 736 6.16 -5.22 26.81
N ASN A 737 5.12 -4.99 26.02
CA ASN A 737 3.98 -5.88 25.91
C ASN A 737 4.00 -6.71 24.62
N SER A 738 3.56 -7.95 24.71
CA SER A 738 3.41 -8.90 23.61
C SER A 738 2.16 -9.76 23.81
N THR A 739 1.75 -10.54 22.81
CA THR A 739 0.61 -11.46 22.92
C THR A 739 1.06 -12.89 22.72
N ASN A 740 0.76 -13.79 23.64
CA ASN A 740 0.98 -15.22 23.46
C ASN A 740 -0.15 -15.83 22.63
N ILE A 741 0.18 -16.78 21.74
CA ILE A 741 -0.83 -17.43 20.87
C ILE A 741 -1.92 -18.16 21.69
N ASN A 742 -1.62 -18.55 22.93
CA ASN A 742 -2.58 -19.14 23.87
C ASN A 742 -3.45 -18.11 24.61
N ARG A 743 -3.56 -16.86 24.11
CA ARG A 743 -4.43 -15.78 24.61
C ARG A 743 -4.09 -15.21 26.00
N ARG A 744 -2.85 -15.37 26.46
CA ARG A 744 -2.28 -14.57 27.57
C ARG A 744 -1.44 -13.44 26.98
N TYR A 745 -1.32 -12.32 27.68
CA TYR A 745 -0.39 -11.27 27.26
C TYR A 745 0.98 -11.50 27.90
N GLY A 746 2.04 -11.31 27.12
CA GLY A 746 3.42 -11.36 27.57
C GLY A 746 3.87 -9.99 28.04
N VAL A 747 4.56 -9.93 29.17
CA VAL A 747 5.11 -8.69 29.73
C VAL A 747 6.59 -8.92 30.00
N ALA A 748 7.42 -8.02 29.50
CA ALA A 748 8.81 -7.89 29.91
C ALA A 748 8.94 -6.72 30.87
N PHE A 749 9.62 -6.99 31.98
CA PHE A 749 9.85 -6.03 33.05
C PHE A 749 11.33 -6.04 33.43
N PRO A 750 11.98 -4.87 33.56
CA PRO A 750 13.44 -4.80 33.70
C PRO A 750 13.93 -5.07 35.12
N ILE A 751 13.03 -5.10 36.12
CA ILE A 751 13.36 -5.38 37.51
C ILE A 751 13.04 -6.85 37.79
N ASP A 752 13.93 -7.55 38.48
CA ASP A 752 13.67 -8.91 38.93
C ASP A 752 12.87 -8.89 40.23
N ILE A 753 11.62 -9.35 40.15
CA ILE A 753 10.65 -9.31 41.25
C ILE A 753 10.16 -10.68 41.70
N GLY A 754 10.69 -11.76 41.10
CA GLY A 754 10.20 -13.11 41.33
C GLY A 754 8.76 -13.36 40.84
N ALA A 755 8.37 -14.64 40.77
CA ALA A 755 7.12 -15.05 40.12
C ALA A 755 5.86 -14.59 40.87
N ASN A 756 5.89 -14.56 42.21
CA ASN A 756 4.72 -14.21 43.02
C ASN A 756 4.37 -12.73 42.87
N GLU A 757 5.35 -11.83 43.09
CA GLU A 757 5.09 -10.40 42.94
C GLU A 757 4.81 -10.02 41.49
N PHE A 758 5.47 -10.67 40.51
CA PHE A 758 5.14 -10.45 39.11
C PHE A 758 3.66 -10.68 38.79
N ASN A 759 3.03 -11.71 39.34
CA ASN A 759 1.60 -11.97 39.16
C ASN A 759 0.70 -10.94 39.89
N ASN A 760 1.19 -10.36 40.99
CA ASN A 760 0.49 -9.28 41.70
C ASN A 760 0.54 -7.97 40.89
N ILE A 761 1.68 -7.67 40.26
CA ILE A 761 1.83 -6.50 39.40
C ILE A 761 1.06 -6.72 38.11
N PHE A 762 1.34 -7.79 37.37
CA PHE A 762 0.82 -8.05 36.03
C PHE A 762 -0.08 -9.31 36.02
N PRO A 763 -1.32 -9.21 36.51
CA PRO A 763 -2.21 -10.37 36.61
C PRO A 763 -2.49 -10.99 35.24
N TYR A 764 -2.57 -12.33 35.20
CA TYR A 764 -2.84 -13.13 34.01
C TYR A 764 -1.79 -13.01 32.87
N SER A 765 -0.65 -12.37 33.13
CA SER A 765 0.43 -12.19 32.14
C SER A 765 1.48 -13.31 32.20
N ILE A 766 2.37 -13.36 31.20
CA ILE A 766 3.56 -14.22 31.20
C ILE A 766 4.79 -13.34 31.34
N ASN A 767 5.63 -13.59 32.34
CA ASN A 767 6.93 -12.91 32.49
C ASN A 767 7.87 -13.36 31.37
N MET A 768 8.11 -12.51 30.38
CA MET A 768 8.99 -12.84 29.26
C MET A 768 10.47 -12.85 29.67
N THR A 769 10.84 -12.06 30.68
CA THR A 769 12.22 -11.81 31.12
C THR A 769 12.63 -12.58 32.37
N GLU A 770 11.77 -13.46 32.89
CA GLU A 770 12.11 -14.39 33.99
C GLU A 770 13.49 -15.01 33.82
N ILE A 771 14.29 -14.92 34.88
CA ILE A 771 15.64 -15.45 34.95
C ILE A 771 15.57 -16.94 35.30
N VAL A 772 16.11 -17.78 34.42
CA VAL A 772 16.19 -19.24 34.62
C VAL A 772 17.65 -19.66 34.45
N ASP A 773 18.21 -20.33 35.46
CA ASP A 773 19.62 -20.77 35.49
C ASP A 773 20.62 -19.64 35.16
N HIS A 774 20.42 -18.46 35.76
CA HIS A 774 21.18 -17.23 35.49
C HIS A 774 21.20 -16.86 34.00
N ARG A 775 20.10 -17.07 33.28
CA ARG A 775 19.93 -16.71 31.87
C ARG A 775 18.58 -16.06 31.60
N THR A 776 18.55 -15.10 30.69
CA THR A 776 17.32 -14.48 30.18
C THR A 776 17.50 -13.99 28.73
N LEU A 777 16.46 -13.37 28.17
CA LEU A 777 16.47 -12.80 26.82
C LEU A 777 17.33 -11.53 26.74
N SER A 778 17.94 -11.32 25.57
CA SER A 778 18.63 -10.06 25.26
C SER A 778 17.65 -8.89 25.14
N TYR A 779 18.16 -7.67 25.28
CA TYR A 779 17.34 -6.46 25.18
C TYR A 779 16.58 -6.38 23.85
N LEU A 780 17.28 -6.57 22.74
CA LEU A 780 16.67 -6.46 21.41
C LEU A 780 15.76 -7.65 21.08
N ASP A 781 15.99 -8.83 21.63
CA ASP A 781 15.06 -9.96 21.47
C ASP A 781 13.73 -9.67 22.17
N VAL A 782 13.77 -9.10 23.39
CA VAL A 782 12.57 -8.66 24.11
C VAL A 782 11.81 -7.60 23.31
N VAL A 783 12.49 -6.54 22.87
CA VAL A 783 11.88 -5.48 22.03
C VAL A 783 11.23 -6.08 20.79
N SER A 784 11.92 -7.04 20.15
CA SER A 784 11.41 -7.72 18.96
C SER A 784 10.12 -8.51 19.20
N THR A 785 9.82 -8.97 20.43
CA THR A 785 8.57 -9.69 20.72
C THR A 785 7.33 -8.81 20.59
N SER A 786 7.48 -7.49 20.74
CA SER A 786 6.37 -6.55 20.71
C SER A 786 5.89 -6.23 19.30
N GLU A 787 6.78 -6.32 18.29
CA GLU A 787 6.50 -5.99 16.88
C GLU A 787 6.56 -7.24 16.00
N ARG A 788 5.60 -8.15 16.16
CA ARG A 788 5.50 -9.40 15.39
C ARG A 788 4.14 -9.51 14.66
N PHE A 789 4.06 -8.97 13.46
CA PHE A 789 2.91 -9.13 12.56
C PHE A 789 2.90 -10.54 11.93
N PRO A 790 1.91 -11.39 12.22
CA PRO A 790 1.68 -12.64 11.50
C PRO A 790 1.64 -12.37 9.98
N ILE A 791 2.12 -13.33 9.17
CA ILE A 791 2.39 -13.22 7.73
C ILE A 791 3.72 -12.50 7.41
N PHE A 792 3.96 -11.29 7.91
CA PHE A 792 5.15 -10.50 7.53
C PHE A 792 6.37 -10.71 8.43
N SER A 793 6.18 -11.22 9.65
CA SER A 793 7.26 -11.55 10.61
C SER A 793 7.08 -12.96 11.16
N SER A 794 8.17 -13.59 11.57
CA SER A 794 8.15 -14.87 12.27
C SER A 794 7.59 -14.68 13.68
N THR A 795 6.88 -15.67 14.23
CA THR A 795 6.50 -15.65 15.65
C THR A 795 7.76 -15.65 16.51
N ALA A 796 7.76 -14.89 17.60
CA ALA A 796 8.79 -14.98 18.62
C ALA A 796 8.60 -16.29 19.41
N THR A 797 9.67 -17.05 19.64
CA THR A 797 9.57 -18.32 20.37
C THR A 797 10.47 -18.24 21.58
N ILE A 798 9.87 -18.33 22.77
CA ILE A 798 10.59 -18.32 24.04
C ILE A 798 10.49 -19.72 24.63
N ALA A 799 11.65 -20.34 24.90
CA ALA A 799 11.72 -21.68 25.48
C ALA A 799 10.93 -21.74 26.80
N GLY A 800 10.11 -22.78 26.99
CA GLY A 800 9.25 -22.95 28.17
C GLY A 800 8.02 -22.04 28.23
N LYS A 801 7.95 -20.93 27.47
CA LYS A 801 6.87 -19.94 27.53
C LYS A 801 5.99 -19.89 26.26
N GLY A 802 6.44 -20.52 25.18
CA GLY A 802 5.67 -20.69 23.94
C GLY A 802 5.92 -19.58 22.91
N HIS A 803 4.90 -19.27 22.11
CA HIS A 803 4.99 -18.38 20.97
C HIS A 803 4.31 -17.04 21.22
N PHE A 804 4.96 -15.97 20.76
CA PHE A 804 4.58 -14.59 20.97
C PHE A 804 4.43 -13.86 19.63
N VAL A 805 3.42 -13.01 19.56
CA VAL A 805 3.08 -12.13 18.43
C VAL A 805 2.91 -10.70 18.94
N ASP A 806 2.64 -9.76 18.03
CA ASP A 806 2.47 -8.34 18.37
C ASP A 806 1.52 -8.13 19.58
N GLY A 807 1.90 -7.24 20.51
CA GLY A 807 1.09 -6.97 21.70
C GLY A 807 -0.26 -6.32 21.37
N GLY A 808 -0.38 -5.69 20.20
CA GLY A 808 -1.60 -5.02 19.75
C GLY A 808 -2.77 -5.99 19.49
N TYR A 809 -2.50 -7.30 19.41
CA TYR A 809 -3.55 -8.31 19.35
C TYR A 809 -4.33 -8.48 20.67
N PHE A 810 -3.77 -8.05 21.79
CA PHE A 810 -4.43 -8.09 23.10
C PHE A 810 -4.83 -6.68 23.55
N GLU A 811 -3.87 -5.77 23.65
CA GLU A 811 -4.06 -4.40 24.13
C GLU A 811 -3.01 -3.51 23.46
N ASN A 812 -3.43 -2.60 22.57
CA ASN A 812 -2.57 -1.85 21.67
C ASN A 812 -2.12 -0.46 22.19
N SER A 813 -2.37 -0.10 23.46
CA SER A 813 -1.98 1.20 24.05
C SER A 813 -0.86 1.12 25.09
N GLY A 814 -0.65 -0.02 25.74
CA GLY A 814 0.25 -0.18 26.88
C GLY A 814 -0.31 0.33 28.21
N ILE A 815 -1.53 0.91 28.20
CA ILE A 815 -2.15 1.51 29.40
C ILE A 815 -2.40 0.44 30.47
N LEU A 816 -2.84 -0.76 30.08
CA LEU A 816 -3.19 -1.81 31.04
C LEU A 816 -2.03 -2.18 31.95
N SER A 817 -0.87 -2.51 31.36
CA SER A 817 0.31 -2.92 32.11
C SER A 817 0.88 -1.76 32.93
N LEU A 818 0.85 -0.54 32.39
CA LEU A 818 1.33 0.65 33.08
C LEU A 818 0.48 0.99 34.31
N MET A 819 -0.84 0.92 34.20
CA MET A 819 -1.76 1.23 35.30
C MET A 819 -1.76 0.13 36.36
N ASN A 820 -1.57 -1.12 35.96
CA ASN A 820 -1.31 -2.23 36.86
C ASN A 820 -0.04 -2.00 37.70
N PHE A 821 1.06 -1.57 37.06
CA PHE A 821 2.30 -1.19 37.74
C PHE A 821 2.09 0.00 38.69
N ARG A 822 1.43 1.06 38.24
CA ARG A 822 1.08 2.22 39.07
C ARG A 822 0.32 1.82 40.33
N ARG A 823 -0.74 1.02 40.18
CA ARG A 823 -1.58 0.57 41.30
C ARG A 823 -0.73 -0.15 42.34
N TYR A 824 0.10 -1.09 41.90
CA TYR A 824 1.01 -1.82 42.79
C TYR A 824 2.03 -0.89 43.47
N TRP A 825 2.63 0.04 42.73
CA TRP A 825 3.55 1.04 43.30
C TRP A 825 2.90 1.85 44.43
N ASN A 826 1.68 2.34 44.22
CA ASN A 826 0.95 3.12 45.21
C ASN A 826 0.55 2.28 46.44
N GLU A 827 0.16 1.02 46.25
CA GLU A 827 -0.14 0.10 47.36
C GLU A 827 1.11 -0.30 48.17
N SER A 828 2.24 -0.55 47.50
CA SER A 828 3.51 -0.88 48.15
C SER A 828 4.12 0.29 48.93
N LEU A 829 3.93 1.54 48.48
CA LEU A 829 4.30 2.73 49.24
C LEU A 829 3.54 2.82 50.57
N VAL A 830 2.22 2.54 50.55
CA VAL A 830 1.40 2.49 51.78
C VAL A 830 1.89 1.39 52.71
N ARG A 831 2.27 0.21 52.16
CA ARG A 831 2.87 -0.87 52.97
C ARG A 831 4.20 -0.45 53.61
N ARG A 832 5.08 0.25 52.88
CA ARG A 832 6.35 0.79 53.41
C ARG A 832 6.13 1.77 54.56
N LEU A 833 5.22 2.74 54.37
CA LEU A 833 4.90 3.74 55.40
C LEU A 833 4.29 3.08 56.66
N ASN A 834 3.51 2.02 56.49
CA ASN A 834 2.92 1.26 57.61
C ASN A 834 3.90 0.29 58.28
N MET A 835 4.97 -0.15 57.63
CA MET A 835 6.01 -1.01 58.24
C MET A 835 7.04 -0.21 59.05
N GLY A 836 7.18 1.09 58.81
CA GLY A 836 8.04 1.98 59.61
C GLY A 836 7.46 2.37 60.98
N SER A 837 6.24 1.94 61.32
CA SER A 837 5.50 2.44 62.48
C SER A 837 5.62 1.63 63.77
N GLU A 838 6.61 0.73 63.91
CA GLU A 838 6.86 0.13 65.23
C GLU A 838 7.56 1.11 66.18
N HIS A 839 8.30 2.11 65.69
CA HIS A 839 8.97 3.12 66.54
C HIS A 839 8.86 4.54 65.94
N SER A 840 7.69 5.17 66.00
CA SER A 840 7.57 6.63 66.22
C SER A 840 6.11 7.07 66.29
N ASN A 841 5.78 7.78 67.36
CA ASN A 841 4.57 8.60 67.46
C ASN A 841 4.66 9.71 66.39
N PHE A 842 4.04 9.51 65.22
CA PHE A 842 3.70 10.60 64.32
C PHE A 842 2.26 11.06 64.60
N PRO A 843 2.02 12.39 64.72
CA PRO A 843 0.68 12.92 64.90
C PRO A 843 -0.14 12.75 63.61
N ASP A 844 -1.40 12.40 63.79
CA ASP A 844 -2.53 12.54 62.88
C ASP A 844 -2.26 12.61 61.36
N SER A 845 -2.51 11.49 60.68
CA SER A 845 -3.44 11.28 59.54
C SER A 845 -3.69 12.39 58.48
N SER A 846 -2.88 13.43 58.39
CA SER A 846 -3.14 14.65 57.60
C SER A 846 -2.08 14.99 56.55
N VAL A 847 -1.04 14.16 56.38
CA VAL A 847 -0.02 14.36 55.34
C VAL A 847 0.07 13.15 54.40
N THR A 848 -0.97 12.96 53.59
CA THR A 848 -0.83 12.50 52.21
C THR A 848 -1.89 13.22 51.39
N GLN A 849 -1.68 14.52 51.14
CA GLN A 849 -2.28 15.15 49.97
C GLN A 849 -1.76 14.35 48.77
N LYS A 850 -2.52 13.33 48.32
CA LYS A 850 -2.18 12.55 47.13
C LYS A 850 -1.98 13.53 45.98
N THR A 851 -0.74 13.69 45.55
CA THR A 851 -0.43 14.29 44.25
C THR A 851 -1.18 13.48 43.21
N GLN A 852 -1.95 14.15 42.36
CA GLN A 852 -2.60 13.50 41.23
C GLN A 852 -1.49 13.01 40.28
N ASP A 853 -1.51 11.74 39.90
CA ASP A 853 -0.55 11.21 38.93
C ASP A 853 -0.98 11.62 37.51
N LEU A 854 -0.02 11.84 36.61
CA LEU A 854 -0.29 12.17 35.22
C LEU A 854 -0.06 10.94 34.33
N LEU A 855 -1.09 10.49 33.61
CA LEU A 855 -1.00 9.50 32.55
C LEU A 855 -0.90 10.20 31.19
N VAL A 856 0.27 10.14 30.56
CA VAL A 856 0.49 10.61 29.19
C VAL A 856 0.28 9.45 28.23
N ILE A 857 -0.58 9.64 27.22
CA ILE A 857 -0.90 8.60 26.23
C ILE A 857 -0.49 9.08 24.84
N ILE A 858 0.57 8.51 24.28
CA ILE A 858 1.00 8.80 22.90
C ILE A 858 0.12 7.98 21.96
N ASN A 859 -0.75 8.65 21.21
CA ASN A 859 -1.73 8.02 20.34
C ASN A 859 -1.47 8.40 18.87
N ASN A 860 -1.19 7.41 18.04
CA ASN A 860 -1.00 7.56 16.59
C ASN A 860 -2.08 6.84 15.76
N ASP A 861 -3.22 6.54 16.38
CA ASP A 861 -4.32 5.82 15.77
C ASP A 861 -5.32 6.79 15.10
N PRO A 862 -5.55 6.67 13.77
CA PRO A 862 -6.47 7.56 13.06
C PRO A 862 -7.92 7.50 13.55
N ASP A 863 -8.38 6.33 14.00
CA ASP A 863 -9.75 6.15 14.48
C ASP A 863 -9.96 6.81 15.84
N SER A 864 -8.97 6.72 16.73
CA SER A 864 -8.93 7.46 18.00
C SER A 864 -8.94 8.97 17.78
N TYR A 865 -8.17 9.48 16.80
CA TYR A 865 -8.20 10.90 16.41
C TYR A 865 -9.56 11.30 15.82
N LEU A 866 -10.16 10.46 14.98
CA LEU A 866 -11.51 10.67 14.44
C LEU A 866 -12.56 10.75 15.54
N ASN A 867 -12.49 9.88 16.56
CA ASN A 867 -13.39 9.92 17.71
C ASN A 867 -13.28 11.25 18.47
N LYS A 868 -12.07 11.76 18.70
CA LYS A 868 -11.84 13.11 19.28
C LYS A 868 -12.56 14.18 18.46
N VAL A 869 -12.35 14.19 17.14
CA VAL A 869 -12.95 15.17 16.22
C VAL A 869 -14.49 15.09 16.21
N LEU A 870 -15.05 13.88 16.25
CA LEU A 870 -16.50 13.69 16.29
C LEU A 870 -17.12 14.21 17.60
N LYS A 871 -16.46 14.00 18.74
CA LYS A 871 -16.92 14.57 20.02
C LYS A 871 -16.91 16.10 19.99
N GLU A 872 -15.87 16.70 19.44
CA GLU A 872 -15.79 18.15 19.26
C GLU A 872 -16.94 18.68 18.39
N SER A 873 -17.29 17.96 17.32
CA SER A 873 -18.40 18.34 16.42
C SER A 873 -19.77 18.37 17.11
N LYS A 874 -19.97 17.61 18.19
CA LYS A 874 -21.24 17.63 18.96
C LYS A 874 -21.33 18.79 19.95
N GLY A 875 -20.22 19.49 20.23
CA GLY A 875 -20.15 20.56 21.21
C GLY A 875 -20.34 20.09 22.66
N ASN A 876 -20.03 20.95 23.64
CA ASN A 876 -19.88 20.58 25.05
C ASN A 876 -21.09 19.89 25.70
N LYS A 877 -22.32 20.14 25.23
CA LYS A 877 -23.55 19.57 25.83
C LYS A 877 -23.96 18.20 25.27
N ARG A 878 -23.46 17.79 24.10
CA ARG A 878 -23.84 16.54 23.41
C ARG A 878 -22.66 15.62 23.12
N LYS A 879 -21.47 15.94 23.63
CA LYS A 879 -20.19 15.22 23.38
C LYS A 879 -20.29 13.70 23.52
N ASN A 880 -21.13 13.21 24.42
CA ASN A 880 -21.24 11.78 24.73
C ASN A 880 -22.49 11.10 24.15
N ASP A 881 -23.38 11.83 23.49
CA ASP A 881 -24.55 11.23 22.87
C ASP A 881 -24.10 10.43 21.63
N PRO A 882 -24.63 9.23 21.37
CA PRO A 882 -24.37 8.53 20.11
C PRO A 882 -25.01 9.29 18.94
N PHE A 883 -24.44 9.19 17.74
CA PHE A 883 -25.11 9.69 16.54
C PHE A 883 -26.30 8.77 16.22
N GLY A 884 -27.47 9.35 15.92
CA GLY A 884 -28.54 8.59 15.28
C GLY A 884 -28.12 8.27 13.85
N LEU A 885 -28.20 7.01 13.42
CA LEU A 885 -27.64 6.59 12.11
C LEU A 885 -28.71 6.10 11.14
N HIS A 886 -28.57 6.48 9.87
CA HIS A 886 -29.15 5.80 8.73
C HIS A 886 -28.24 4.64 8.33
N VAL A 887 -28.64 3.43 8.74
CA VAL A 887 -27.96 2.19 8.37
C VAL A 887 -28.68 1.59 7.17
N LYS A 888 -28.06 1.64 5.98
CA LYS A 888 -28.49 0.81 4.85
C LYS A 888 -28.20 -0.65 5.17
N SER A 889 -29.07 -1.58 4.77
CA SER A 889 -28.83 -3.02 4.93
C SER A 889 -27.50 -3.40 4.27
N THR A 890 -26.46 -3.59 5.06
CA THR A 890 -25.18 -4.11 4.58
C THR A 890 -25.33 -5.60 4.32
N GLY A 891 -24.75 -6.09 3.21
CA GLY A 891 -24.74 -7.53 2.94
C GLY A 891 -24.07 -8.28 4.10
N LEU A 892 -24.65 -9.43 4.48
CA LEU A 892 -24.25 -10.25 5.63
C LEU A 892 -22.73 -10.51 5.69
N LEU A 893 -22.09 -10.75 4.55
CA LEU A 893 -20.64 -10.97 4.47
C LEU A 893 -19.84 -9.78 5.00
N LYS A 894 -20.24 -8.55 4.65
CA LYS A 894 -19.53 -7.32 5.04
C LYS A 894 -19.65 -7.07 6.55
N SER A 895 -20.84 -7.24 7.12
CA SER A 895 -21.08 -7.08 8.56
C SER A 895 -20.37 -8.16 9.38
N THR A 896 -20.32 -9.40 8.89
CA THR A 896 -19.58 -10.48 9.57
C THR A 896 -18.08 -10.26 9.50
N THR A 897 -17.55 -9.80 8.36
CA THR A 897 -16.12 -9.48 8.24
C THR A 897 -15.71 -8.29 9.11
N SER A 898 -16.54 -7.24 9.23
CA SER A 898 -16.23 -6.10 10.10
C SER A 898 -16.26 -6.49 11.59
N ALA A 899 -17.22 -7.33 12.01
CA ALA A 899 -17.29 -7.82 13.39
C ALA A 899 -16.11 -8.73 13.78
N LEU A 900 -15.54 -9.48 12.82
CA LEU A 900 -14.34 -10.29 13.06
C LEU A 900 -13.07 -9.42 13.24
N VAL A 901 -13.06 -8.22 12.63
CA VAL A 901 -11.95 -7.27 12.68
C VAL A 901 -12.05 -6.32 13.89
N SER A 902 -13.25 -6.10 14.44
CA SER A 902 -13.49 -5.17 15.55
C SER A 902 -13.13 -5.70 16.95
N ASN A 903 -12.48 -6.86 17.09
CA ASN A 903 -12.10 -7.44 18.39
C ASN A 903 -11.00 -6.67 19.16
N PHE A 904 -10.76 -5.39 18.86
CA PHE A 904 -9.66 -4.57 19.41
C PHE A 904 -10.12 -3.28 20.11
N GLU A 905 -11.27 -3.29 20.81
CA GLU A 905 -11.84 -2.09 21.46
C GLU A 905 -11.27 -1.76 22.85
N LEU A 906 -10.54 -2.69 23.48
CA LEU A 906 -9.99 -2.51 24.83
C LEU A 906 -9.11 -1.24 24.99
N PRO A 907 -8.21 -0.90 24.07
CA PRO A 907 -7.37 0.30 24.19
C PRO A 907 -8.19 1.59 24.20
N ALA A 908 -9.18 1.69 23.30
CA ALA A 908 -10.08 2.84 23.23
C ALA A 908 -10.89 2.97 24.53
N TYR A 909 -11.41 1.86 25.07
CA TYR A 909 -12.10 1.85 26.35
C TYR A 909 -11.21 2.35 27.50
N LEU A 910 -9.97 1.85 27.60
CA LEU A 910 -9.04 2.25 28.66
C LEU A 910 -8.68 3.74 28.58
N GLN A 911 -8.37 4.23 27.38
CA GLN A 911 -8.09 5.66 27.18
C GLN A 911 -9.30 6.52 27.60
N GLU A 912 -10.50 6.16 27.15
CA GLU A 912 -11.74 6.87 27.51
C GLU A 912 -12.04 6.83 29.02
N TYR A 913 -11.78 5.71 29.67
CA TYR A 913 -11.95 5.57 31.11
C TYR A 913 -11.12 6.59 31.90
N TYR A 914 -9.83 6.72 31.58
CA TYR A 914 -8.95 7.66 32.28
C TYR A 914 -9.16 9.11 31.84
N VAL A 915 -9.42 9.37 30.56
CA VAL A 915 -9.69 10.73 30.05
C VAL A 915 -11.01 11.29 30.60
N ALA A 916 -11.99 10.44 30.87
CA ALA A 916 -13.26 10.84 31.48
C ALA A 916 -13.17 11.06 33.00
N ASP A 917 -11.96 11.11 33.57
CA ASP A 917 -11.67 11.36 34.99
C ASP A 917 -12.44 10.39 35.91
N LYS A 918 -12.53 9.11 35.49
CA LYS A 918 -13.20 8.06 36.28
C LYS A 918 -12.34 7.55 37.43
N ASP A 919 -11.03 7.76 37.37
CA ASP A 919 -10.11 7.57 38.48
C ASP A 919 -9.60 8.96 38.91
N PRO A 920 -10.10 9.54 40.02
CA PRO A 920 -9.72 10.89 40.45
C PRO A 920 -8.26 10.99 40.91
N THR A 921 -7.54 9.86 40.99
CA THR A 921 -6.12 9.83 41.33
C THR A 921 -5.21 9.97 40.11
N VAL A 922 -5.77 9.96 38.89
CA VAL A 922 -5.04 10.05 37.62
C VAL A 922 -5.63 11.14 36.75
N GLU A 923 -4.83 12.09 36.34
CA GLU A 923 -5.14 12.95 35.20
C GLU A 923 -4.59 12.31 33.93
N ALA A 924 -5.38 12.18 32.85
CA ALA A 924 -4.91 11.58 31.60
C ALA A 924 -4.87 12.60 30.46
N ILE A 925 -3.69 12.73 29.82
CA ILE A 925 -3.46 13.61 28.68
C ILE A 925 -3.05 12.77 27.46
N PRO A 926 -3.98 12.51 26.53
CA PRO A 926 -3.65 11.87 25.26
C PRO A 926 -3.06 12.87 24.27
N ILE A 927 -1.86 12.58 23.75
CA ILE A 927 -1.23 13.31 22.66
C ILE A 927 -1.58 12.59 21.35
N TYR A 928 -2.46 13.18 20.55
CA TYR A 928 -2.89 12.58 19.29
C TYR A 928 -2.00 13.05 18.14
N GLN A 929 -1.54 12.12 17.31
CA GLN A 929 -1.04 12.46 15.99
C GLN A 929 -2.22 12.94 15.13
N PRO A 930 -2.23 14.19 14.64
CA PRO A 930 -3.30 14.69 13.79
C PRO A 930 -3.29 14.00 12.42
N PHE A 931 -4.44 13.48 12.01
CA PHE A 931 -4.64 12.88 10.70
C PHE A 931 -5.61 13.70 9.87
N PRO A 932 -5.42 13.75 8.55
CA PRO A 932 -6.32 14.49 7.73
C PRO A 932 -7.50 13.52 7.45
N LEU A 933 -8.72 13.90 7.86
CA LEU A 933 -9.91 13.04 7.89
C LEU A 933 -10.91 13.37 6.77
N ARG A 934 -11.58 12.38 6.19
CA ARG A 934 -12.63 12.58 5.17
C ARG A 934 -13.99 12.17 5.69
N TYR A 935 -15.06 12.66 5.05
CA TYR A 935 -16.42 12.27 5.43
C TYR A 935 -16.66 10.75 5.26
N ASN A 936 -16.00 10.09 4.31
CA ASN A 936 -16.07 8.64 4.18
C ASN A 936 -15.41 7.91 5.37
N ASN A 937 -14.40 8.49 6.02
CA ASN A 937 -13.84 7.95 7.27
C ASN A 937 -14.90 7.99 8.38
N VAL A 938 -15.61 9.12 8.53
CA VAL A 938 -16.73 9.27 9.47
C VAL A 938 -17.81 8.22 9.21
N LYS A 939 -18.24 8.09 7.95
CA LYS A 939 -19.28 7.13 7.54
C LYS A 939 -18.88 5.69 7.87
N ASN A 940 -17.63 5.32 7.60
CA ASN A 940 -17.14 3.97 7.88
C ASN A 940 -17.03 3.71 9.38
N PHE A 941 -16.52 4.67 10.15
CA PHE A 941 -16.40 4.59 11.61
C PHE A 941 -17.76 4.49 12.31
N LEU A 942 -18.74 5.28 11.87
CA LEU A 942 -20.10 5.23 12.41
C LEU A 942 -20.92 4.04 11.86
N GLY A 943 -20.51 3.43 10.74
CA GLY A 943 -21.29 2.39 10.06
C GLY A 943 -22.49 2.91 9.25
N GLY A 944 -22.63 4.23 9.08
CA GLY A 944 -23.76 4.86 8.39
C GLY A 944 -23.66 6.38 8.34
N HIS A 945 -24.66 7.04 7.75
CA HIS A 945 -24.77 8.50 7.78
C HIS A 945 -25.52 8.95 9.05
N PRO A 946 -25.16 10.08 9.68
CA PRO A 946 -25.99 10.68 10.72
C PRO A 946 -27.40 10.99 10.20
N LYS A 947 -28.42 10.82 11.04
CA LYS A 947 -29.83 11.15 10.71
C LYS A 947 -30.08 12.65 10.66
N ASP A 948 -29.46 13.38 11.57
CA ASP A 948 -29.64 14.82 11.64
C ASP A 948 -28.73 15.52 10.61
N THR A 949 -29.34 16.29 9.71
CA THR A 949 -28.62 17.12 8.73
C THR A 949 -27.75 18.20 9.41
N ALA A 950 -28.12 18.65 10.61
CA ALA A 950 -27.31 19.58 11.40
C ALA A 950 -26.01 18.92 11.91
N ASP A 951 -26.08 17.64 12.31
CA ASP A 951 -24.90 16.86 12.70
C ASP A 951 -23.95 16.69 11.51
N ILE A 952 -24.47 16.39 10.32
CA ILE A 952 -23.65 16.28 9.08
C ILE A 952 -22.94 17.60 8.79
N ARG A 953 -23.66 18.73 8.88
CA ARG A 953 -23.07 20.06 8.65
C ARG A 953 -22.00 20.38 9.71
N SER A 954 -22.25 20.07 10.97
CA SER A 954 -21.26 20.25 12.05
C SER A 954 -20.00 19.42 11.81
N ILE A 955 -20.17 18.15 11.41
CA ILE A 955 -19.06 17.26 11.06
C ILE A 955 -18.25 17.83 9.89
N LEU A 956 -18.89 18.28 8.81
CA LEU A 956 -18.18 18.84 7.66
C LEU A 956 -17.37 20.09 8.03
N ASN A 957 -17.97 21.00 8.81
CA ASN A 957 -17.27 22.18 9.31
C ASN A 957 -16.06 21.80 10.18
N GLN A 958 -16.22 20.80 11.04
CA GLN A 958 -15.11 20.33 11.88
C GLN A 958 -14.00 19.67 11.04
N LEU A 959 -14.33 18.92 9.99
CA LEU A 959 -13.34 18.34 9.09
C LEU A 959 -12.54 19.42 8.36
N ASP A 960 -13.20 20.48 7.87
CA ASP A 960 -12.55 21.61 7.20
C ASP A 960 -11.64 22.40 8.17
N PHE A 961 -12.08 22.54 9.43
CA PHE A 961 -11.29 23.15 10.49
C PHE A 961 -10.02 22.35 10.80
N VAL A 962 -10.15 21.03 10.95
CA VAL A 962 -9.01 20.11 11.15
C VAL A 962 -8.02 20.19 9.99
N HIS A 963 -8.51 20.17 8.74
CA HIS A 963 -7.61 20.29 7.56
C HIS A 963 -6.87 21.62 7.55
N THR A 964 -7.51 22.72 7.95
CA THR A 964 -6.87 24.03 8.00
C THR A 964 -5.75 24.10 9.04
N ARG A 965 -5.95 23.48 10.21
CA ARG A 965 -4.90 23.38 11.25
C ARG A 965 -3.73 22.50 10.81
N ILE A 966 -4.02 21.37 10.16
CA ILE A 966 -2.98 20.52 9.57
C ILE A 966 -2.19 21.30 8.51
N ASP A 967 -2.87 21.95 7.55
CA ASP A 967 -2.21 22.78 6.53
C ASP A 967 -1.30 23.85 7.15
N THR A 968 -1.73 24.46 8.27
CA THR A 968 -0.95 25.47 9.01
C THR A 968 0.34 24.87 9.58
N ALA A 969 0.24 23.73 10.28
CA ALA A 969 1.40 23.02 10.82
C ALA A 969 2.39 22.58 9.72
N LEU A 970 1.88 22.14 8.57
CA LEU A 970 2.71 21.80 7.41
C LEU A 970 3.47 23.02 6.86
N MET A 971 2.80 24.17 6.74
CA MET A 971 3.44 25.42 6.29
C MET A 971 4.49 25.92 7.29
N GLU A 972 4.20 25.82 8.59
CA GLU A 972 5.13 26.21 9.64
C GLU A 972 6.40 25.36 9.58
N TYR A 973 6.26 24.03 9.53
CA TYR A 973 7.39 23.12 9.34
C TYR A 973 8.22 23.47 8.10
N MET A 974 7.59 23.76 6.97
CA MET A 974 8.31 24.18 5.76
C MET A 974 9.09 25.48 5.96
N SER A 975 8.50 26.45 6.66
CA SER A 975 9.13 27.76 6.90
C SER A 975 10.40 27.65 7.75
N GLN A 976 10.43 26.70 8.69
CA GLN A 976 11.56 26.48 9.59
C GLN A 976 12.66 25.59 8.97
N ASN A 977 12.39 24.90 7.85
CA ASN A 977 13.33 23.95 7.24
C ASN A 977 14.06 24.56 6.00
N PRO A 978 15.37 24.84 6.07
CA PRO A 978 16.13 25.53 5.01
C PRO A 978 16.15 24.84 3.64
N ARG A 979 15.97 23.51 3.61
CA ARG A 979 15.91 22.73 2.35
C ARG A 979 14.75 23.18 1.46
N PHE A 980 13.60 23.53 2.05
CA PHE A 980 12.43 23.96 1.28
C PHE A 980 12.60 25.38 0.74
N THR A 981 13.13 26.31 1.56
CA THR A 981 13.35 27.69 1.11
C THR A 981 14.36 27.83 -0.03
N ARG A 982 15.28 26.88 -0.24
CA ARG A 982 16.24 26.92 -1.37
C ARG A 982 15.64 26.40 -2.68
N ALA A 983 14.93 25.27 -2.64
CA ALA A 983 14.23 24.73 -3.81
C ALA A 983 13.10 25.67 -4.26
N GLU A 984 12.37 26.25 -3.31
CA GLU A 984 11.29 27.19 -3.58
C GLU A 984 11.81 28.55 -4.10
N ARG A 985 12.96 29.05 -3.60
CA ARG A 985 13.64 30.23 -4.16
C ARG A 985 14.14 30.00 -5.59
N MET A 986 14.72 28.84 -5.86
CA MET A 986 15.19 28.49 -7.21
C MET A 986 14.01 28.39 -8.18
N PHE A 987 12.89 27.83 -7.74
CA PHE A 987 11.68 27.66 -8.57
C PHE A 987 10.92 28.97 -8.78
N ASN A 988 10.71 29.77 -7.73
CA ASN A 988 10.05 31.07 -7.82
C ASN A 988 10.85 32.05 -8.70
N SER A 989 12.18 31.93 -8.73
CA SER A 989 13.03 32.76 -9.60
C SER A 989 12.89 32.43 -11.10
N VAL A 990 12.50 31.18 -11.44
CA VAL A 990 12.41 30.71 -12.83
C VAL A 990 10.99 30.80 -13.38
N TRP A 991 9.95 30.66 -12.55
CA TRP A 991 8.57 30.52 -13.04
C TRP A 991 7.57 31.59 -12.56
N ASN A 992 7.88 32.41 -11.55
CA ASN A 992 6.92 33.38 -10.99
C ASN A 992 7.29 34.84 -11.28
N ARG A 993 6.76 35.37 -12.39
CA ARG A 993 6.54 36.82 -12.61
C ARG A 993 5.10 37.28 -12.35
N SER A 994 4.17 36.40 -11.93
CA SER A 994 2.79 36.81 -11.60
C SER A 994 2.57 36.86 -10.09
N LYS A 995 2.35 38.08 -9.57
CA LYS A 995 1.90 38.38 -8.22
C LYS A 995 0.47 37.88 -8.01
N ASP A 996 0.28 36.64 -7.57
CA ASP A 996 -0.95 36.21 -6.90
C ASP A 996 -0.61 35.15 -5.84
N SER A 997 -0.20 35.66 -4.67
CA SER A 997 0.35 34.89 -3.55
C SER A 997 -0.69 34.17 -2.68
N LYS A 998 -1.99 34.18 -3.04
CA LYS A 998 -3.04 33.61 -2.18
C LYS A 998 -3.52 32.20 -2.54
N GLY A 999 -3.23 31.69 -3.74
CA GLY A 999 -3.77 30.40 -4.20
C GLY A 999 -2.75 29.25 -4.38
N ILE A 1000 -1.45 29.55 -4.40
CA ILE A 1000 -0.41 28.60 -4.83
C ILE A 1000 0.14 27.76 -3.65
N GLY A 1001 -0.03 28.21 -2.39
CA GLY A 1001 0.49 27.53 -1.20
C GLY A 1001 -0.14 26.16 -0.90
N LYS A 1002 -1.48 26.04 -0.91
CA LYS A 1002 -2.16 24.80 -0.46
C LYS A 1002 -2.00 23.60 -1.40
N ARG A 1003 -1.85 23.82 -2.72
CA ARG A 1003 -1.79 22.71 -3.70
C ARG A 1003 -0.44 21.99 -3.77
N ASN A 1004 0.65 22.61 -3.28
CA ASN A 1004 1.98 22.00 -3.25
C ASN A 1004 2.20 21.14 -1.98
N LEU A 1005 1.57 21.48 -0.85
CA LEU A 1005 1.76 20.76 0.42
C LEU A 1005 1.48 19.26 0.30
N ARG A 1006 0.42 18.87 -0.42
CA ARG A 1006 0.01 17.46 -0.56
C ARG A 1006 0.96 16.60 -1.40
N TRP A 1007 1.88 17.21 -2.15
CA TRP A 1007 2.94 16.47 -2.86
C TRP A 1007 4.19 16.32 -2.01
N GLU A 1008 4.39 17.20 -1.02
CA GLU A 1008 5.57 17.18 -0.16
C GLU A 1008 5.36 16.36 1.12
N PHE A 1009 4.11 16.27 1.57
CA PHE A 1009 3.68 15.57 2.76
C PHE A 1009 2.61 14.53 2.44
N ALA A 1010 2.72 13.35 3.06
CA ALA A 1010 1.73 12.29 2.92
C ALA A 1010 1.43 11.67 4.29
N PRO A 1011 0.19 11.63 4.78
CA PRO A 1011 -0.12 11.03 6.08
C PRO A 1011 0.43 9.59 6.19
N PRO A 1012 1.07 9.24 7.32
CA PRO A 1012 1.72 7.93 7.47
C PRO A 1012 0.69 6.80 7.59
N SER A 1013 0.90 5.74 6.80
CA SER A 1013 0.16 4.47 6.90
C SER A 1013 0.71 3.59 8.02
N LEU A 1014 -0.10 2.64 8.50
CA LEU A 1014 0.40 1.49 9.27
C LEU A 1014 1.35 0.68 8.40
N ALA A 1015 2.66 0.68 8.71
CA ALA A 1015 3.66 0.08 7.84
C ALA A 1015 4.95 -0.27 8.57
N ARG A 1016 5.75 -1.17 7.97
CA ARG A 1016 7.16 -1.38 8.30
C ARG A 1016 8.12 -0.52 7.48
N MET A 1017 7.55 0.40 6.72
CA MET A 1017 8.24 1.36 5.88
C MET A 1017 7.30 2.52 5.62
N ILE A 1018 7.71 3.73 5.98
CA ILE A 1018 6.98 4.96 5.63
C ILE A 1018 7.84 5.76 4.65
N SER A 1019 7.20 6.46 3.73
CA SER A 1019 7.91 7.28 2.74
C SER A 1019 8.59 8.49 3.40
N GLY A 1020 9.56 9.10 2.71
CA GLY A 1020 10.12 10.38 3.14
C GLY A 1020 9.06 11.45 3.38
N ALA A 1021 8.04 11.53 2.52
CA ALA A 1021 6.88 12.42 2.67
C ALA A 1021 6.05 12.13 3.94
N SER A 1022 5.98 10.87 4.36
CA SER A 1022 5.25 10.46 5.57
C SER A 1022 5.98 10.72 6.87
N TYR A 1023 7.30 10.57 6.86
CA TYR A 1023 8.11 11.03 7.97
C TYR A 1023 7.99 12.56 8.13
N ARG A 1024 8.12 13.32 7.03
CA ARG A 1024 7.98 14.78 7.03
C ARG A 1024 6.62 15.23 7.57
N TYR A 1025 5.55 14.53 7.18
CA TYR A 1025 4.22 14.81 7.71
C TYR A 1025 4.19 14.64 9.23
N SER A 1026 4.73 13.54 9.75
CA SER A 1026 4.76 13.26 11.19
C SER A 1026 5.58 14.29 11.96
N ALA A 1027 6.74 14.68 11.44
CA ALA A 1027 7.56 15.74 12.03
C ALA A 1027 6.86 17.10 12.02
N ALA A 1028 6.13 17.43 10.95
CA ALA A 1028 5.36 18.66 10.86
C ALA A 1028 4.19 18.71 11.86
N MET A 1029 3.65 17.55 12.27
CA MET A 1029 2.57 17.50 13.26
C MET A 1029 3.03 17.92 14.67
N LEU A 1030 4.33 17.99 14.95
CA LEU A 1030 4.81 18.62 16.18
C LEU A 1030 4.41 20.11 16.24
N TYR A 1031 4.32 20.80 15.10
CA TYR A 1031 3.91 22.22 15.02
C TYR A 1031 2.39 22.40 15.04
N HIS A 1032 1.63 21.32 15.20
CA HIS A 1032 0.18 21.43 15.27
C HIS A 1032 -0.26 22.01 16.62
N GLU A 1033 -1.13 23.02 16.60
CA GLU A 1033 -1.60 23.76 17.78
C GLU A 1033 -2.06 22.83 18.92
N ASP A 1034 -2.93 21.85 18.62
CA ASP A 1034 -3.38 20.88 19.64
C ASP A 1034 -2.24 20.05 20.25
N VAL A 1035 -1.22 19.69 19.46
CA VAL A 1035 -0.09 18.89 19.94
C VAL A 1035 0.78 19.74 20.87
N GLN A 1036 1.05 20.99 20.48
CA GLN A 1036 1.76 21.97 21.31
C GLN A 1036 1.05 22.20 22.63
N LEU A 1037 -0.28 22.45 22.61
CA LEU A 1037 -1.08 22.62 23.83
C LEU A 1037 -1.04 21.39 24.74
N GLN A 1038 -1.04 20.18 24.16
CA GLN A 1038 -0.94 18.94 24.92
C GLN A 1038 0.45 18.77 25.55
N MET A 1039 1.52 19.08 24.81
CA MET A 1039 2.89 19.08 25.34
C MET A 1039 3.06 20.12 26.45
N ASP A 1040 2.58 21.34 26.24
CA ASP A 1040 2.61 22.42 27.25
C ASP A 1040 1.87 22.02 28.53
N SER A 1041 0.71 21.35 28.41
CA SER A 1041 -0.04 20.88 29.57
C SER A 1041 0.73 19.84 30.38
N ILE A 1042 1.52 19.00 29.71
CA ILE A 1042 2.36 17.98 30.34
C ILE A 1042 3.57 18.63 31.03
N LEU A 1043 4.25 19.54 30.34
CA LEU A 1043 5.42 20.24 30.87
C LEU A 1043 5.08 21.12 32.10
N ASN A 1044 3.87 21.69 32.13
CA ASN A 1044 3.39 22.59 33.19
C ASN A 1044 2.63 21.90 34.34
N PHE A 1045 2.44 20.56 34.30
CA PHE A 1045 1.65 19.83 35.31
C PHE A 1045 2.13 20.05 36.75
N ASN A 1046 3.44 20.24 36.95
CA ASN A 1046 4.03 20.52 38.26
C ASN A 1046 3.75 21.95 38.77
N LEU A 1047 3.53 22.94 37.91
CA LEU A 1047 3.25 24.33 38.32
C LEU A 1047 1.78 24.56 38.70
N GLN A 1048 0.84 23.83 38.10
CA GLN A 1048 -0.60 24.01 38.36
C GLN A 1048 -1.07 23.31 39.64
N SER A 1049 -0.45 22.18 40.01
CA SER A 1049 -0.76 21.46 41.26
C SER A 1049 -0.30 22.21 42.52
N LEU A 1050 0.61 23.18 42.39
CA LEU A 1050 0.98 24.15 43.42
C LEU A 1050 -0.06 25.28 43.56
N ASN A 1051 -0.65 25.76 42.46
CA ASN A 1051 -1.60 26.89 42.47
C ASN A 1051 -3.04 26.52 42.86
N ARG A 1052 -3.47 25.26 42.70
CA ARG A 1052 -4.79 24.80 43.21
C ARG A 1052 -4.83 24.58 44.73
N ARG A 1053 -3.72 24.78 45.46
CA ARG A 1053 -3.60 24.51 46.91
C ARG A 1053 -3.91 25.69 47.83
N VAL A 1054 -4.40 26.84 47.34
CA VAL A 1054 -4.85 27.93 48.22
C VAL A 1054 -6.30 28.35 47.94
N PRO A 1055 -7.30 27.61 48.44
CA PRO A 1055 -8.62 28.16 48.67
C PRO A 1055 -8.63 28.85 50.04
N GLY A 1056 -8.46 30.18 50.05
CA GLY A 1056 -8.68 31.01 51.23
C GLY A 1056 -7.44 31.72 51.77
N SER A 1057 -6.96 32.74 51.06
CA SER A 1057 -6.51 33.94 51.76
C SER A 1057 -6.98 35.17 51.00
N SER A 1058 -8.08 35.74 51.47
CA SER A 1058 -8.38 37.13 51.22
C SER A 1058 -7.30 37.95 51.92
N THR A 1059 -6.27 38.38 51.19
CA THR A 1059 -5.50 39.55 51.58
C THR A 1059 -5.40 40.49 50.39
N SER A 1060 -6.15 41.58 50.54
CA SER A 1060 -6.00 42.79 49.76
C SER A 1060 -4.59 43.37 49.94
N SER A 1061 -4.15 44.05 48.87
CA SER A 1061 -3.39 45.31 48.90
C SER A 1061 -1.86 45.30 48.73
N TYR A 1062 -1.42 46.11 47.75
CA TYR A 1062 -0.10 46.74 47.52
C TYR A 1062 1.08 45.80 47.13
N VAL A 1063 1.88 46.02 46.08
CA VAL A 1063 2.47 47.26 45.50
C VAL A 1063 2.71 47.10 43.97
N GLN A 1064 2.75 48.26 43.30
CA GLN A 1064 3.11 48.59 41.91
C GLN A 1064 4.30 47.85 41.28
#